data_AF-A0A7J6G6E4-F1
#
_entry.id   AF-A0A7J6G6E4-F1
#
_cell.length_a   1.000
_cell.length_b   1.000
_cell.length_c   1.000
_cell.angle_alpha   90.00
_cell.angle_beta   90.00
_cell.angle_gamma   90.00
#
_symmetry.space_group_name_H-M   'P 1'
#
loop_
_entity.id
_entity.type
_entity.pdbx_description
1 polymer ?
#
loop_
_entity_poly.entity_id
_entity_poly.type
_entity_poly.pdbx_seq_one_letter_code
_entity_poly.pdbx_strand_id
1 'polypeptide(L)'
;MHFLSDSNETFGDLTPKTYPFAFMLASAGYLLTMFGDSIIHFVTKSNQREAKVEIEEGRRRTPEQAAVNKDDHDHVDLEEVNTAFLKTTSLGDTILLILALCFHSVFEGIAVGIADTKGDAWRNLWTISLHKIFAAVAMGIALLKMLPKRPLLLTVAYSFAFAISSPIGVGIGIAIDATTEGTAADWTYAISMGLACGVFVYVAINHLIAKGFRPESPNYFDTPFFKFLSVLSGVGVIAVSVCGQEIMGVPSPLQSSPHMVVFSFVIIISSIWAFPMAAAITRHYNFNITLKNVTRLCHTKSIITVNGEFPGPPIIAREGDRLLIKTLGPGLGSRLGPGPEPETWVPPGPEPGTLDPESDQRPRPETQTRSRSGTRTGTQTRTETWTWAWDPDPHGIRQLRSGWADGPAYITQCPIQSGQSYVYNYTITGQRGTLFWHAHISWLRATVYGPIIILPTHNDSYPFPKPHKEVPIIFGEWWNADTETVISQALQTGAGPNVSDAYTINGLPGPLYNCSQKDTFRLKVKPGKTYLLRLINAALNDELFFSIANHTVTVVEADALYVKPFETDIILITPGQTTNLLLKTKPNSPPNHTKFLMLARPYSTGLGTFDNTTVAGILEYENPSNNHHHHQHQDSHNSNTTKQTVLLLRPTLPQINDTSFAANFSSKLRSLANSKYPANVPKTVDKRFFFTVGLGTNPCPKNQTCQGPTNQTKFAASVNNVSFTLPSTALLQAHFFGRSNGVYTTDFPSFPLKFFNFTGVSSNSTNITNVSNGTKVVVLPYNASVELVMQDTSLLGAESHPLHLHGFNFYVVGQGFGNYNSKTDPANFNLVDPVERNTIGVPSGGWVAIRFLADNPGVWFMHCHFEVHLSWGLRLAWIVQDGKLPNQKLLPPPSDLPKC
;
A
#
# COMPACT_ATOMS: atom_id res chain seq x y z
N MET A 1 22.89 37.95 -7.41
CA MET A 1 24.28 37.67 -6.98
C MET A 1 25.24 38.73 -7.49
N HIS A 2 25.51 38.86 -8.80
CA HIS A 2 26.37 39.95 -9.34
C HIS A 2 25.96 41.33 -8.80
N PHE A 3 24.68 41.68 -8.94
CA PHE A 3 24.05 42.91 -8.42
C PHE A 3 24.22 43.18 -6.92
N LEU A 4 24.46 42.13 -6.12
CA LEU A 4 24.74 42.29 -4.68
C LEU A 4 26.21 42.64 -4.42
N SER A 5 27.11 42.14 -5.28
CA SER A 5 28.52 42.55 -5.30
C SER A 5 28.64 44.01 -5.73
N ASP A 6 27.99 44.38 -6.84
CA ASP A 6 28.01 45.76 -7.37
C ASP A 6 27.50 46.75 -6.31
N SER A 7 26.35 46.48 -5.70
CA SER A 7 25.79 47.26 -4.59
C SER A 7 26.76 47.38 -3.41
N ASN A 8 27.47 46.30 -3.05
CA ASN A 8 28.40 46.29 -1.93
C ASN A 8 29.70 47.04 -2.23
N GLU A 9 30.17 47.03 -3.48
CA GLU A 9 31.31 47.81 -3.95
C GLU A 9 30.99 49.31 -3.88
N THR A 10 29.85 49.75 -4.46
CA THR A 10 29.42 51.15 -4.39
C THR A 10 29.23 51.65 -2.95
N PHE A 11 28.70 50.83 -2.02
CA PHE A 11 28.65 51.23 -0.61
C PHE A 11 30.02 51.38 0.05
N GLY A 12 31.05 50.65 -0.41
CA GLY A 12 32.43 50.79 0.06
C GLY A 12 33.03 52.15 -0.30
N ASP A 13 32.68 52.69 -1.46
CA ASP A 13 33.13 54.02 -1.91
C ASP A 13 32.32 55.16 -1.25
N LEU A 14 31.03 54.93 -0.97
CA LEU A 14 30.12 55.94 -0.41
C LEU A 14 30.27 56.22 1.09
N THR A 15 30.81 55.27 1.86
CA THR A 15 30.90 55.43 3.32
C THR A 15 32.10 54.70 3.91
N PRO A 16 32.91 55.36 4.77
CA PRO A 16 34.06 54.72 5.43
C PRO A 16 33.66 53.71 6.52
N LYS A 17 32.36 53.41 6.69
CA LYS A 17 31.86 52.45 7.67
C LYS A 17 31.69 51.07 7.04
N THR A 18 32.34 50.07 7.61
CA THR A 18 32.39 48.66 7.17
C THR A 18 31.10 47.86 7.43
N TYR A 19 29.92 48.50 7.38
CA TYR A 19 28.63 47.82 7.49
C TYR A 19 28.22 47.14 6.17
N PRO A 20 27.64 45.92 6.21
CA PRO A 20 27.20 45.20 5.02
C PRO A 20 25.84 45.70 4.49
N PHE A 21 25.76 46.99 4.14
CA PHE A 21 24.54 47.68 3.72
C PHE A 21 23.81 46.95 2.57
N ALA A 22 24.54 46.48 1.55
CA ALA A 22 23.99 45.73 0.43
C ALA A 22 23.22 44.47 0.87
N PHE A 23 23.79 43.69 1.80
CA PHE A 23 23.18 42.46 2.33
C PHE A 23 21.98 42.74 3.23
N MET A 24 22.02 43.84 3.99
CA MET A 24 20.86 44.32 4.78
C MET A 24 19.71 44.75 3.86
N LEU A 25 20.00 45.44 2.76
CA LEU A 25 19.01 45.86 1.77
C LEU A 25 18.44 44.68 0.97
N ALA A 26 19.24 43.67 0.65
CA ALA A 26 18.73 42.41 0.10
C ALA A 26 17.81 41.67 1.08
N SER A 27 18.15 41.68 2.38
CA SER A 27 17.27 41.12 3.42
C SER A 27 15.96 41.91 3.54
N ALA A 28 16.02 43.24 3.42
CA ALA A 28 14.84 44.12 3.40
C ALA A 28 13.95 43.87 2.16
N GLY A 29 14.54 43.72 0.96
CA GLY A 29 13.80 43.39 -0.27
C GLY A 29 13.10 42.02 -0.20
N TYR A 30 13.76 41.03 0.41
CA TYR A 30 13.16 39.72 0.68
C TYR A 30 11.97 39.84 1.64
N LEU A 31 12.14 40.53 2.77
CA LEU A 31 11.08 40.74 3.77
C LEU A 31 9.89 41.55 3.22
N LEU A 32 10.15 42.58 2.42
CA LEU A 32 9.11 43.38 1.76
C LEU A 32 8.24 42.52 0.84
N THR A 33 8.85 41.62 0.08
CA THR A 33 8.13 40.70 -0.82
C THR A 33 7.31 39.68 -0.01
N MET A 34 7.88 39.15 1.07
CA MET A 34 7.21 38.22 2.00
C MET A 34 6.05 38.86 2.78
N PHE A 35 6.15 40.15 3.08
CA PHE A 35 5.06 40.93 3.67
C PHE A 35 3.93 41.16 2.66
N GLY A 36 4.27 41.47 1.40
CA GLY A 36 3.32 41.53 0.28
C GLY A 36 2.53 40.22 0.10
N ASP A 37 3.20 39.07 0.20
CA ASP A 37 2.56 37.75 0.19
C ASP A 37 1.54 37.59 1.33
N SER A 38 1.95 37.96 2.55
CA SER A 38 1.09 37.92 3.73
C SER A 38 -0.19 38.77 3.57
N ILE A 39 -0.08 39.94 2.93
CA ILE A 39 -1.23 40.80 2.60
C ILE A 39 -2.11 40.17 1.52
N ILE A 40 -1.54 39.70 0.41
CA ILE A 40 -2.30 39.11 -0.71
C ILE A 40 -3.06 37.86 -0.24
N HIS A 41 -2.43 37.01 0.58
CA HIS A 41 -3.08 35.86 1.21
C HIS A 41 -4.22 36.28 2.15
N PHE A 42 -4.08 37.38 2.91
CA PHE A 42 -5.15 37.91 3.76
C PHE A 42 -6.36 38.40 2.94
N VAL A 43 -6.11 39.20 1.90
CA VAL A 43 -7.17 39.77 1.04
C VAL A 43 -7.90 38.68 0.24
N THR A 44 -7.15 37.78 -0.42
CA THR A 44 -7.74 36.70 -1.23
C THR A 44 -8.56 35.71 -0.39
N LYS A 45 -8.19 35.49 0.87
CA LYS A 45 -8.96 34.69 1.84
C LYS A 45 -10.29 35.35 2.24
N SER A 46 -10.41 36.67 2.15
CA SER A 46 -11.68 37.38 2.35
C SER A 46 -12.64 37.12 1.19
N ASN A 47 -12.20 37.36 -0.05
CA ASN A 47 -13.03 37.12 -1.24
C ASN A 47 -13.42 35.64 -1.41
N GLN A 48 -12.56 34.69 -1.01
CA GLN A 48 -12.93 33.27 -0.99
C GLN A 48 -13.98 32.92 0.06
N ARG A 49 -14.16 33.72 1.12
CA ARG A 49 -15.29 33.55 2.05
C ARG A 49 -16.58 34.08 1.44
N GLU A 50 -16.58 35.27 0.85
CA GLU A 50 -17.76 35.85 0.18
C GLU A 50 -18.24 34.97 -0.97
N ALA A 51 -17.36 34.56 -1.88
CA ALA A 51 -17.72 33.67 -2.99
C ALA A 51 -18.25 32.30 -2.52
N LYS A 52 -17.84 31.82 -1.34
CA LYS A 52 -18.34 30.58 -0.77
C LYS A 52 -19.73 30.76 -0.12
N VAL A 53 -20.02 31.94 0.42
CA VAL A 53 -21.36 32.31 0.92
C VAL A 53 -22.36 32.42 -0.24
N GLU A 54 -22.02 33.08 -1.36
CA GLU A 54 -22.86 33.09 -2.57
C GLU A 54 -23.14 31.68 -3.11
N ILE A 55 -22.13 30.79 -3.14
CA ILE A 55 -22.28 29.41 -3.63
C ILE A 55 -23.13 28.55 -2.69
N GLU A 56 -23.13 28.81 -1.37
CA GLU A 56 -24.00 28.10 -0.42
C GLU A 56 -25.45 28.59 -0.48
N GLU A 57 -25.71 29.89 -0.69
CA GLU A 57 -27.07 30.41 -0.89
C GLU A 57 -27.70 29.96 -2.22
N GLY A 58 -26.89 29.82 -3.28
CA GLY A 58 -27.34 29.31 -4.57
C GLY A 58 -27.78 27.84 -4.59
N ARG A 59 -27.50 27.05 -3.53
CA ARG A 59 -27.71 25.59 -3.52
C ARG A 59 -28.98 25.12 -2.79
N ARG A 60 -30.04 25.93 -2.78
CA ARG A 60 -31.38 25.55 -2.28
C ARG A 60 -32.49 25.79 -3.31
N ARG A 61 -32.66 24.83 -4.23
CA ARG A 61 -33.92 24.52 -4.94
C ARG A 61 -33.88 23.10 -5.53
N THR A 62 -35.06 22.59 -5.89
CA THR A 62 -35.43 21.16 -5.96
C THR A 62 -34.95 20.38 -7.20
N PRO A 63 -34.96 19.03 -7.16
CA PRO A 63 -34.44 18.18 -8.22
C PRO A 63 -35.54 17.69 -9.19
N GLU A 64 -35.69 18.35 -10.34
CA GLU A 64 -36.31 17.75 -11.53
C GLU A 64 -35.82 18.45 -12.81
N GLN A 65 -35.96 17.78 -13.97
CA GLN A 65 -35.37 18.15 -15.28
C GLN A 65 -33.84 18.34 -15.36
N ALA A 66 -33.15 17.34 -15.94
CA ALA A 66 -32.22 17.54 -17.07
C ALA A 66 -31.66 16.20 -17.58
N ALA A 67 -32.51 15.38 -18.19
CA ALA A 67 -32.06 14.56 -19.32
C ALA A 67 -32.33 15.40 -20.57
N VAL A 68 -31.32 15.60 -21.43
CA VAL A 68 -31.36 15.96 -22.88
C VAL A 68 -29.98 16.52 -23.30
N ASN A 69 -29.59 16.22 -24.54
CA ASN A 69 -28.39 16.71 -25.26
C ASN A 69 -27.01 16.24 -24.77
N LYS A 70 -26.71 15.03 -25.22
CA LYS A 70 -25.38 14.59 -25.65
C LYS A 70 -25.15 15.11 -27.07
N ASP A 71 -24.00 15.69 -27.39
CA ASP A 71 -23.45 15.77 -28.75
C ASP A 71 -21.94 16.11 -28.73
N ASP A 72 -21.27 15.84 -29.84
CA ASP A 72 -19.82 15.67 -29.97
C ASP A 72 -18.93 16.86 -29.58
N HIS A 73 -17.76 16.54 -29.03
CA HIS A 73 -16.49 17.13 -29.46
C HIS A 73 -15.32 16.16 -29.22
N ASP A 74 -14.69 15.71 -30.31
CA ASP A 74 -13.45 14.94 -30.30
C ASP A 74 -12.31 15.68 -29.57
N HIS A 75 -11.67 15.01 -28.61
CA HIS A 75 -10.32 15.36 -28.19
C HIS A 75 -9.47 14.10 -28.00
N VAL A 76 -8.26 14.15 -28.57
CA VAL A 76 -7.26 13.08 -28.52
C VAL A 76 -6.65 13.01 -27.12
N ASP A 77 -6.85 11.90 -26.41
CA ASP A 77 -6.29 11.67 -25.08
C ASP A 77 -4.76 11.51 -25.12
N LEU A 78 -4.08 12.64 -24.97
CA LEU A 78 -2.63 12.75 -24.81
C LEU A 78 -2.25 13.51 -23.52
N GLU A 79 -3.09 13.43 -22.47
CA GLU A 79 -2.95 14.27 -21.27
C GLU A 79 -3.31 13.60 -19.92
N GLU A 80 -2.76 12.41 -19.63
CA GLU A 80 -2.86 11.78 -18.29
C GLU A 80 -1.50 11.51 -17.61
N VAL A 81 -0.50 12.37 -17.87
CA VAL A 81 0.84 12.29 -17.22
C VAL A 81 1.21 13.56 -16.42
N ASN A 82 0.50 14.67 -16.57
CA ASN A 82 0.82 15.95 -15.89
C ASN A 82 -0.27 16.51 -14.95
N THR A 83 -1.41 15.85 -14.80
CA THR A 83 -2.54 16.36 -13.99
C THR A 83 -2.25 16.40 -12.49
N ALA A 84 -1.23 15.67 -12.02
CA ALA A 84 -0.69 15.77 -10.65
C ALA A 84 0.23 16.99 -10.43
N PHE A 85 0.75 17.61 -11.50
CA PHE A 85 1.67 18.76 -11.44
C PHE A 85 0.99 20.10 -11.75
N LEU A 86 -0.29 20.11 -12.13
CA LEU A 86 -1.02 21.28 -12.66
C LEU A 86 -2.20 21.76 -11.78
N LYS A 87 -2.20 21.45 -10.48
CA LYS A 87 -3.28 21.84 -9.53
C LYS A 87 -2.77 22.50 -8.25
N THR A 88 -1.81 23.42 -8.36
CA THR A 88 -1.08 23.97 -7.19
C THR A 88 -0.77 25.48 -7.23
N THR A 89 -1.72 26.31 -7.69
CA THR A 89 -1.57 27.78 -7.57
C THR A 89 -2.88 28.50 -7.33
N SER A 90 -2.89 29.39 -6.34
CA SER A 90 -3.97 30.34 -6.11
C SER A 90 -3.88 31.54 -7.05
N LEU A 91 -4.99 32.26 -7.24
CA LEU A 91 -5.00 33.51 -8.00
C LEU A 91 -4.12 34.59 -7.34
N GLY A 92 -3.94 34.53 -6.01
CA GLY A 92 -3.00 35.39 -5.28
C GLY A 92 -1.54 35.14 -5.64
N ASP A 93 -1.14 33.88 -5.76
CA ASP A 93 0.25 33.47 -6.06
C ASP A 93 0.72 34.02 -7.42
N THR A 94 -0.22 34.15 -8.36
CA THR A 94 -0.01 34.72 -9.71
C THR A 94 0.13 36.23 -9.64
N ILE A 95 -0.77 36.92 -8.93
CA ILE A 95 -0.71 38.38 -8.74
C ILE A 95 0.59 38.79 -8.05
N LEU A 96 0.98 38.09 -6.98
CA LEU A 96 2.22 38.36 -6.25
C LEU A 96 3.45 38.15 -7.14
N LEU A 97 3.51 37.06 -7.91
CA LEU A 97 4.63 36.79 -8.81
C LEU A 97 4.82 37.93 -9.84
N ILE A 98 3.73 38.41 -10.43
CA ILE A 98 3.77 39.49 -11.41
C ILE A 98 4.19 40.81 -10.74
N LEU A 99 3.59 41.18 -9.60
CA LEU A 99 3.93 42.40 -8.89
C LEU A 99 5.40 42.41 -8.44
N ALA A 100 5.89 41.32 -7.83
CA ALA A 100 7.27 41.20 -7.37
C ALA A 100 8.28 41.32 -8.53
N LEU A 101 8.01 40.67 -9.67
CA LEU A 101 8.86 40.76 -10.87
C LEU A 101 8.83 42.15 -11.52
N CYS A 102 7.69 42.85 -11.52
CA CYS A 102 7.60 44.24 -11.96
C CYS A 102 8.36 45.19 -11.04
N PHE A 103 8.21 45.07 -9.71
CA PHE A 103 8.96 45.91 -8.75
C PHE A 103 10.48 45.70 -8.86
N HIS A 104 10.93 44.45 -8.93
CA HIS A 104 12.33 44.08 -9.18
C HIS A 104 12.86 44.75 -10.46
N SER A 105 12.14 44.63 -11.57
CA SER A 105 12.51 45.24 -12.85
C SER A 105 12.52 46.78 -12.84
N VAL A 106 11.69 47.44 -12.04
CA VAL A 106 11.74 48.91 -11.85
C VAL A 106 13.02 49.32 -11.12
N PHE A 107 13.37 48.66 -10.00
CA PHE A 107 14.58 48.98 -9.24
C PHE A 107 15.86 48.76 -10.07
N GLU A 108 15.93 47.68 -10.85
CA GLU A 108 17.03 47.48 -11.79
C GLU A 108 17.07 48.54 -12.91
N GLY A 109 15.90 48.97 -13.40
CA GLY A 109 15.82 50.04 -14.39
C GLY A 109 16.37 51.36 -13.84
N ILE A 110 16.00 51.72 -12.61
CA ILE A 110 16.51 52.91 -11.91
C ILE A 110 18.03 52.89 -11.85
N ALA A 111 18.63 51.76 -11.48
CA ALA A 111 20.08 51.59 -11.43
C ALA A 111 20.79 51.66 -12.80
N VAL A 112 20.11 51.35 -13.92
CA VAL A 112 20.66 51.60 -15.27
C VAL A 112 20.56 53.07 -15.64
N GLY A 113 19.47 53.74 -15.25
CA GLY A 113 19.25 55.16 -15.55
C GLY A 113 20.17 56.13 -14.79
N ILE A 114 20.80 55.68 -13.71
CA ILE A 114 21.70 56.46 -12.84
C ILE A 114 23.20 56.12 -13.09
N ALA A 115 23.52 55.25 -14.05
CA ALA A 115 24.91 54.79 -14.22
C ALA A 115 25.87 55.90 -14.70
N ASP A 116 26.95 56.14 -13.93
CA ASP A 116 27.87 57.28 -14.04
C ASP A 116 28.54 57.45 -15.39
N THR A 117 28.78 56.33 -16.08
CA THR A 117 29.39 56.33 -17.40
C THR A 117 28.52 55.61 -18.42
N LYS A 118 28.61 56.06 -19.68
CA LYS A 118 28.01 55.34 -20.80
C LYS A 118 28.49 53.89 -20.89
N GLY A 119 29.73 53.59 -20.46
CA GLY A 119 30.26 52.24 -20.43
C GLY A 119 29.53 51.35 -19.42
N ASP A 120 29.32 51.86 -18.21
CA ASP A 120 28.62 51.15 -17.14
C ASP A 120 27.13 51.05 -17.41
N ALA A 121 26.51 52.08 -17.99
CA ALA A 121 25.14 52.02 -18.48
C ALA A 121 24.94 50.89 -19.51
N TRP A 122 25.84 50.77 -20.50
CA TRP A 122 25.82 49.67 -21.48
C TRP A 122 26.12 48.31 -20.85
N ARG A 123 27.10 48.21 -19.95
CA ARG A 123 27.43 46.97 -19.22
C ARG A 123 26.24 46.48 -18.41
N ASN A 124 25.63 47.36 -17.63
CA ASN A 124 24.48 47.06 -16.79
C ASN A 124 23.28 46.69 -17.67
N LEU A 125 23.00 47.43 -18.75
CA LEU A 125 21.92 47.13 -19.70
C LEU A 125 22.08 45.75 -20.37
N TRP A 126 23.28 45.35 -20.78
CA TRP A 126 23.54 44.02 -21.36
C TRP A 126 23.37 42.90 -20.32
N THR A 127 23.96 43.06 -19.14
CA THR A 127 23.82 42.11 -18.01
C THR A 127 22.36 41.95 -17.58
N ILE A 128 21.60 43.04 -17.60
CA ILE A 128 20.18 43.06 -17.27
C ILE A 128 19.33 42.41 -18.37
N SER A 129 19.61 42.70 -19.64
CA SER A 129 18.90 42.10 -20.79
C SER A 129 19.08 40.58 -20.85
N LEU A 130 20.30 40.08 -20.61
CA LEU A 130 20.59 38.64 -20.65
C LEU A 130 19.79 37.85 -19.60
N HIS A 131 19.74 38.32 -18.35
CA HIS A 131 18.99 37.58 -17.33
C HIS A 131 17.47 37.77 -17.46
N LYS A 132 17.00 38.90 -18.00
CA LYS A 132 15.55 39.15 -18.23
C LYS A 132 14.94 38.21 -19.26
N ILE A 133 15.71 37.73 -20.23
CA ILE A 133 15.25 36.67 -21.16
C ILE A 133 14.91 35.39 -20.37
N PHE A 134 15.80 34.94 -19.48
CA PHE A 134 15.55 33.74 -18.67
C PHE A 134 14.41 33.95 -17.65
N ALA A 135 14.31 35.12 -17.04
CA ALA A 135 13.20 35.48 -16.15
C ALA A 135 11.85 35.49 -16.89
N ALA A 136 11.79 36.07 -18.09
CA ALA A 136 10.59 36.09 -18.93
C ALA A 136 10.16 34.69 -19.38
N VAL A 137 11.11 33.82 -19.76
CA VAL A 137 10.83 32.41 -20.10
C VAL A 137 10.30 31.65 -18.88
N ALA A 138 10.92 31.81 -17.71
CA ALA A 138 10.46 31.17 -16.48
C ALA A 138 9.05 31.66 -16.07
N MET A 139 8.78 32.97 -16.18
CA MET A 139 7.47 33.56 -15.95
C MET A 139 6.42 33.07 -16.96
N GLY A 140 6.76 32.97 -18.24
CA GLY A 140 5.88 32.44 -19.29
C GLY A 140 5.47 30.98 -19.03
N ILE A 141 6.44 30.13 -18.67
CA ILE A 141 6.18 28.74 -18.27
C ILE A 141 5.32 28.68 -17.00
N ALA A 142 5.53 29.58 -16.03
CA ALA A 142 4.70 29.68 -14.85
C ALA A 142 3.25 30.06 -15.19
N LEU A 143 3.03 31.13 -15.97
CA LEU A 143 1.69 31.60 -16.34
C LEU A 143 0.90 30.57 -17.17
N LEU A 144 1.56 29.89 -18.12
CA LEU A 144 0.94 28.83 -18.93
C LEU A 144 0.48 27.63 -18.08
N LYS A 145 1.18 27.30 -16.99
CA LYS A 145 0.77 26.26 -16.04
C LYS A 145 -0.40 26.67 -15.13
N MET A 146 -0.77 27.95 -15.08
CA MET A 146 -1.68 28.50 -14.06
C MET A 146 -3.08 28.86 -14.58
N LEU A 147 -3.26 29.13 -15.88
CA LEU A 147 -4.49 29.75 -16.42
C LEU A 147 -5.07 28.97 -17.63
N PRO A 148 -5.66 27.77 -17.41
CA PRO A 148 -6.02 26.86 -18.50
C PRO A 148 -7.18 27.30 -19.41
N LYS A 149 -7.94 28.36 -19.07
CA LYS A 149 -9.19 28.71 -19.80
C LYS A 149 -9.19 29.98 -20.64
N ARG A 150 -8.23 30.91 -20.50
CA ARG A 150 -8.02 32.07 -21.42
C ARG A 150 -6.55 32.56 -21.41
N PRO A 151 -5.57 31.74 -21.86
CA PRO A 151 -4.16 32.03 -21.64
C PRO A 151 -3.61 33.23 -22.43
N LEU A 152 -4.00 33.41 -23.70
CA LEU A 152 -3.27 34.31 -24.61
C LEU A 152 -3.33 35.80 -24.20
N LEU A 153 -4.52 36.41 -24.19
CA LEU A 153 -4.69 37.85 -23.96
C LEU A 153 -4.13 38.30 -22.60
N LEU A 154 -4.33 37.47 -21.58
CA LEU A 154 -3.89 37.78 -20.22
C LEU A 154 -2.37 37.58 -20.04
N THR A 155 -1.79 36.57 -20.68
CA THR A 155 -0.31 36.40 -20.73
C THR A 155 0.34 37.53 -21.52
N VAL A 156 -0.28 38.01 -22.60
CA VAL A 156 0.19 39.20 -23.34
C VAL A 156 0.14 40.44 -22.46
N ALA A 157 -0.96 40.70 -21.74
CA ALA A 157 -1.09 41.84 -20.84
C ALA A 157 -0.03 41.82 -19.71
N TYR A 158 0.21 40.66 -19.09
CA TYR A 158 1.22 40.52 -18.03
C TYR A 158 2.65 40.58 -18.56
N SER A 159 2.93 39.98 -19.72
CA SER A 159 4.24 40.10 -20.39
C SER A 159 4.53 41.56 -20.77
N PHE A 160 3.51 42.30 -21.21
CA PHE A 160 3.63 43.73 -21.48
C PHE A 160 3.91 44.55 -20.21
N ALA A 161 3.20 44.28 -19.11
CA ALA A 161 3.44 44.93 -17.82
C ALA A 161 4.86 44.68 -17.29
N PHE A 162 5.37 43.45 -17.42
CA PHE A 162 6.77 43.14 -17.08
C PHE A 162 7.75 43.84 -18.04
N ALA A 163 7.51 43.82 -19.35
CA ALA A 163 8.39 44.44 -20.35
C ALA A 163 8.51 45.96 -20.19
N ILE A 164 7.42 46.67 -19.88
CA ILE A 164 7.43 48.14 -19.72
C ILE A 164 8.02 48.60 -18.38
N SER A 165 8.05 47.73 -17.36
CA SER A 165 8.54 48.06 -16.01
C SER A 165 10.03 48.47 -16.00
N SER A 166 10.87 47.87 -16.84
CA SER A 166 12.31 48.23 -16.92
C SER A 166 12.54 49.59 -17.61
N PRO A 167 11.96 49.90 -18.79
CA PRO A 167 11.97 51.26 -19.35
C PRO A 167 11.43 52.34 -18.41
N ILE A 168 10.37 52.04 -17.64
CA ILE A 168 9.85 52.98 -16.62
C ILE A 168 10.92 53.23 -15.55
N GLY A 169 11.55 52.17 -15.03
CA GLY A 169 12.66 52.30 -14.09
C GLY A 169 13.82 53.14 -14.65
N VAL A 170 14.23 52.90 -15.90
CA VAL A 170 15.30 53.69 -16.57
C VAL A 170 14.91 55.16 -16.69
N GLY A 171 13.66 55.47 -17.07
CA GLY A 171 13.17 56.85 -17.14
C GLY A 171 13.15 57.54 -15.79
N ILE A 172 12.79 56.83 -14.72
CA ILE A 172 12.87 57.33 -13.33
C ILE A 172 14.33 57.56 -12.93
N GLY A 173 15.23 56.63 -13.25
CA GLY A 173 16.66 56.75 -12.97
C GLY A 173 17.28 57.98 -13.63
N ILE A 174 17.04 58.19 -14.93
CA ILE A 174 17.51 59.38 -15.65
C ILE A 174 16.93 60.68 -15.06
N ALA A 175 15.69 60.67 -14.60
CA ALA A 175 15.09 61.83 -13.94
C ALA A 175 15.69 62.13 -12.57
N ILE A 176 16.09 61.10 -11.82
CA ILE A 176 16.82 61.24 -10.55
C ILE A 176 18.22 61.78 -10.84
N ASP A 177 18.98 61.14 -11.73
CA ASP A 177 20.32 61.57 -12.16
C ASP A 177 20.36 63.05 -12.60
N ALA A 178 19.39 63.46 -13.44
CA ALA A 178 19.27 64.84 -13.90
C ALA A 178 18.87 65.86 -12.80
N THR A 179 18.53 65.43 -11.58
CA THR A 179 18.09 66.28 -10.46
C THR A 179 18.88 66.10 -9.17
N THR A 180 19.78 65.11 -9.07
CA THR A 180 20.59 64.82 -7.88
C THR A 180 22.08 64.99 -8.12
N GLU A 181 22.79 65.64 -7.21
CA GLU A 181 24.26 65.70 -7.24
C GLU A 181 24.87 64.30 -7.01
N GLY A 182 25.98 63.99 -7.70
CA GLY A 182 26.44 62.61 -7.98
C GLY A 182 26.44 61.62 -6.80
N THR A 183 26.84 62.05 -5.59
CA THR A 183 26.82 61.15 -4.42
C THR A 183 25.41 60.63 -4.09
N ALA A 184 24.36 61.40 -4.32
CA ALA A 184 22.97 60.96 -4.11
C ALA A 184 22.48 60.01 -5.22
N ALA A 185 23.06 60.11 -6.42
CA ALA A 185 22.88 59.12 -7.49
C ALA A 185 23.51 57.77 -7.09
N ASP A 186 24.76 57.76 -6.63
CA ASP A 186 25.45 56.55 -6.13
C ASP A 186 24.66 55.84 -5.02
N TRP A 187 24.19 56.60 -4.00
CA TRP A 187 23.36 56.06 -2.93
C TRP A 187 22.06 55.43 -3.47
N THR A 188 21.44 56.05 -4.49
CA THR A 188 20.22 55.54 -5.11
C THR A 188 20.47 54.27 -5.93
N TYR A 189 21.61 54.20 -6.64
CA TYR A 189 22.07 52.99 -7.34
C TYR A 189 22.25 51.84 -6.34
N ALA A 190 23.09 52.04 -5.32
CA ALA A 190 23.44 51.01 -4.35
C ALA A 190 22.22 50.49 -3.56
N ILE A 191 21.30 51.38 -3.18
CA ILE A 191 20.03 51.01 -2.52
C ILE A 191 19.12 50.20 -3.44
N SER A 192 18.92 50.67 -4.68
CA SER A 192 18.01 50.01 -5.64
C SER A 192 18.48 48.60 -5.99
N MET A 193 19.79 48.42 -6.21
CA MET A 193 20.38 47.11 -6.53
C MET A 193 20.30 46.11 -5.36
N GLY A 194 20.53 46.59 -4.13
CA GLY A 194 20.36 45.78 -2.93
C GLY A 194 18.92 45.25 -2.78
N LEU A 195 17.93 46.16 -2.86
CA LEU A 195 16.50 45.80 -2.78
C LEU A 195 16.09 44.86 -3.91
N ALA A 196 16.48 45.16 -5.16
CA ALA A 196 16.17 44.34 -6.34
C ALA A 196 16.66 42.89 -6.18
N CYS A 197 17.88 42.70 -5.66
CA CYS A 197 18.42 41.37 -5.40
C CYS A 197 17.58 40.60 -4.37
N GLY A 198 17.12 41.27 -3.30
CA GLY A 198 16.26 40.67 -2.27
C GLY A 198 14.94 40.13 -2.80
N VAL A 199 14.25 40.96 -3.60
CA VAL A 199 12.97 40.60 -4.24
C VAL A 199 13.15 39.37 -5.16
N PHE A 200 14.23 39.34 -5.95
CA PHE A 200 14.52 38.22 -6.85
C PHE A 200 14.78 36.92 -6.09
N VAL A 201 15.55 36.94 -4.99
CA VAL A 201 15.80 35.76 -4.16
C VAL A 201 14.50 35.22 -3.56
N TYR A 202 13.59 36.09 -3.11
CA TYR A 202 12.28 35.66 -2.62
C TYR A 202 11.48 34.91 -3.69
N VAL A 203 11.37 35.49 -4.89
CA VAL A 203 10.63 34.89 -6.01
C VAL A 203 11.26 33.57 -6.45
N ALA A 204 12.59 33.50 -6.56
CA ALA A 204 13.31 32.29 -6.94
C ALA A 204 13.05 31.14 -5.95
N ILE A 205 13.20 31.38 -4.64
CA ILE A 205 13.00 30.35 -3.62
C ILE A 205 11.52 29.97 -3.53
N ASN A 206 10.62 30.92 -3.29
CA ASN A 206 9.25 30.62 -2.89
C ASN A 206 8.29 30.36 -4.08
N HIS A 207 8.50 31.03 -5.22
CA HIS A 207 7.60 30.90 -6.38
C HIS A 207 8.12 30.01 -7.51
N LEU A 208 9.44 29.84 -7.65
CA LEU A 208 10.04 28.98 -8.68
C LEU A 208 10.50 27.61 -8.14
N ILE A 209 11.12 27.56 -6.96
CA ILE A 209 11.69 26.32 -6.40
C ILE A 209 10.72 25.59 -5.45
N ALA A 210 10.12 26.29 -4.48
CA ALA A 210 9.41 25.66 -3.37
C ALA A 210 8.05 25.01 -3.72
N LYS A 211 7.48 25.29 -4.90
CA LYS A 211 6.13 24.79 -5.29
C LYS A 211 6.00 23.26 -5.46
N GLY A 212 7.10 22.52 -5.31
CA GLY A 212 7.09 21.05 -5.17
C GLY A 212 6.90 20.53 -3.73
N PHE A 213 7.02 21.38 -2.70
CA PHE A 213 6.86 20.99 -1.29
C PHE A 213 5.50 21.45 -0.74
N ARG A 214 4.74 20.50 -0.18
CA ARG A 214 3.57 20.78 0.66
C ARG A 214 3.71 20.03 1.99
N PRO A 215 3.49 20.69 3.15
CA PRO A 215 3.39 19.98 4.42
C PRO A 215 2.10 19.13 4.44
N GLU A 216 2.21 17.89 4.92
CA GLU A 216 1.12 16.90 4.86
C GLU A 216 0.00 17.14 5.90
N SER A 217 0.19 18.08 6.84
CA SER A 217 -0.85 18.52 7.77
C SER A 217 -0.84 20.06 7.96
N PRO A 218 -2.01 20.72 7.93
CA PRO A 218 -2.10 22.16 8.16
C PRO A 218 -1.86 22.46 9.65
N ASN A 219 -0.70 23.04 9.95
CA ASN A 219 -0.32 23.39 11.31
C ASN A 219 -0.67 24.86 11.61
N TYR A 220 -1.00 25.22 12.86
CA TYR A 220 -1.43 26.59 13.19
C TYR A 220 -0.38 27.66 12.82
N PHE A 221 0.90 27.30 12.97
CA PHE A 221 2.05 28.15 12.64
C PHE A 221 2.46 28.09 11.15
N ASP A 222 1.82 27.25 10.32
CA ASP A 222 2.11 27.12 8.88
C ASP A 222 1.34 28.17 8.04
N THR A 223 1.22 29.40 8.55
CA THR A 223 0.61 30.51 7.80
C THR A 223 1.68 31.50 7.32
N PRO A 224 1.45 32.24 6.21
CA PRO A 224 2.42 33.23 5.71
C PRO A 224 2.83 34.25 6.77
N PHE A 225 1.91 34.66 7.65
CA PHE A 225 2.18 35.59 8.75
C PHE A 225 3.18 35.05 9.79
N PHE A 226 3.02 33.80 10.24
CA PHE A 226 3.97 33.20 11.18
C PHE A 226 5.33 32.90 10.53
N LYS A 227 5.34 32.55 9.24
CA LYS A 227 6.58 32.43 8.46
C LYS A 227 7.29 33.78 8.36
N PHE A 228 6.57 34.86 8.06
CA PHE A 228 7.12 36.22 8.02
C PHE A 228 7.71 36.62 9.37
N LEU A 229 6.98 36.41 10.48
CA LEU A 229 7.47 36.73 11.83
C LEU A 229 8.73 35.92 12.20
N SER A 230 8.80 34.66 11.80
CA SER A 230 9.97 33.80 12.02
C SER A 230 11.19 34.29 11.23
N VAL A 231 11.04 34.61 9.94
CA VAL A 231 12.13 35.14 9.10
C VAL A 231 12.55 36.53 9.57
N LEU A 232 11.61 37.41 9.93
CA LEU A 232 11.89 38.73 10.49
C LEU A 232 12.70 38.64 11.80
N SER A 233 12.34 37.69 12.68
CA SER A 233 13.11 37.40 13.90
C SER A 233 14.53 36.92 13.57
N GLY A 234 14.68 35.98 12.64
CA GLY A 234 15.98 35.48 12.19
C GLY A 234 16.88 36.58 11.59
N VAL A 235 16.33 37.42 10.72
CA VAL A 235 17.03 38.60 10.16
C VAL A 235 17.38 39.59 11.25
N GLY A 236 16.51 39.81 12.25
CA GLY A 236 16.79 40.65 13.41
C GLY A 236 17.95 40.12 14.26
N VAL A 237 18.00 38.82 14.52
CA VAL A 237 19.12 38.18 15.24
C VAL A 237 20.42 38.29 14.44
N ILE A 238 20.39 38.07 13.12
CA ILE A 238 21.56 38.24 12.25
C ILE A 238 22.04 39.70 12.29
N ALA A 239 21.14 40.67 12.11
CA ALA A 239 21.46 42.09 12.16
C ALA A 239 22.06 42.50 13.52
N VAL A 240 21.52 42.03 14.64
CA VAL A 240 22.08 42.29 15.98
C VAL A 240 23.44 41.62 16.17
N SER A 241 23.64 40.39 15.69
CA SER A 241 24.94 39.70 15.80
C SER A 241 26.04 40.32 14.94
N VAL A 242 25.70 40.84 13.76
CA VAL A 242 26.64 41.49 12.85
C VAL A 242 26.93 42.93 13.29
N CYS A 243 25.90 43.74 13.59
CA CYS A 243 26.10 45.11 14.06
C CYS A 243 26.68 45.18 15.49
N GLY A 244 26.40 44.18 16.34
CA GLY A 244 26.93 44.09 17.70
C GLY A 244 28.44 43.90 17.76
N GLN A 245 29.08 43.41 16.69
CA GLN A 245 30.54 43.29 16.59
C GLN A 245 31.22 44.66 16.44
N GLU A 246 30.62 45.63 15.75
CA GLU A 246 31.19 46.98 15.63
C GLU A 246 30.89 47.88 16.84
N ILE A 247 29.69 47.79 17.43
CA ILE A 247 29.28 48.66 18.56
C ILE A 247 30.15 48.48 19.81
N MET A 248 30.77 47.30 19.98
CA MET A 248 31.68 47.05 21.12
C MET A 248 33.12 47.53 20.90
N GLY A 249 33.47 48.13 19.75
CA GLY A 249 34.76 48.80 19.53
C GLY A 249 35.99 47.90 19.71
N VAL A 250 35.86 46.59 19.45
CA VAL A 250 36.93 45.61 19.68
C VAL A 250 37.97 45.69 18.56
N PRO A 251 39.26 45.94 18.85
CA PRO A 251 40.29 45.96 17.83
C PRO A 251 40.49 44.59 17.17
N SER A 252 41.01 44.61 15.95
CA SER A 252 41.12 43.48 15.03
C SER A 252 41.98 42.23 15.42
N PRO A 253 42.79 42.16 16.50
CA PRO A 253 43.52 40.91 16.82
C PRO A 253 42.73 39.83 17.56
N LEU A 254 41.52 40.12 18.10
CA LEU A 254 40.77 39.20 18.98
C LEU A 254 39.76 38.31 18.24
N GLN A 255 40.14 37.83 17.05
CA GLN A 255 39.28 37.04 16.15
C GLN A 255 39.21 35.53 16.50
N SER A 256 39.64 35.13 17.70
CA SER A 256 39.84 33.72 18.09
C SER A 256 39.38 33.36 19.52
N SER A 257 38.31 34.01 20.03
CA SER A 257 37.67 33.53 21.27
C SER A 257 37.02 32.15 21.04
N PRO A 258 37.33 31.11 21.85
CA PRO A 258 36.79 29.77 21.67
C PRO A 258 35.26 29.73 21.84
N HIS A 259 34.67 30.71 22.54
CA HIS A 259 33.23 30.81 22.72
C HIS A 259 32.48 31.13 21.42
N MET A 260 33.03 31.97 20.52
CA MET A 260 32.40 32.23 19.23
C MET A 260 32.54 31.04 18.28
N VAL A 261 33.72 30.38 18.26
CA VAL A 261 33.90 29.16 17.47
C VAL A 261 32.91 28.09 17.93
N VAL A 262 32.76 27.87 19.24
CA VAL A 262 31.77 26.92 19.79
C VAL A 262 30.33 27.34 19.45
N PHE A 263 29.97 28.63 19.50
CA PHE A 263 28.61 29.08 19.15
C PHE A 263 28.31 28.83 17.65
N SER A 264 29.25 29.15 16.76
CA SER A 264 29.15 28.83 15.33
C SER A 264 29.18 27.32 15.07
N PHE A 265 29.96 26.53 15.82
CA PHE A 265 29.98 25.06 15.70
C PHE A 265 28.66 24.44 16.18
N VAL A 266 28.05 24.96 17.25
CA VAL A 266 26.74 24.51 17.74
C VAL A 266 25.62 24.88 16.76
N ILE A 267 25.69 26.07 16.13
CA ILE A 267 24.75 26.46 15.07
C ILE A 267 24.97 25.63 13.79
N ILE A 268 26.21 25.38 13.38
CA ILE A 268 26.51 24.53 12.22
C ILE A 268 26.08 23.09 12.49
N ILE A 269 26.32 22.56 13.69
CA ILE A 269 25.82 21.24 14.10
C ILE A 269 24.29 21.23 14.10
N SER A 270 23.59 22.20 14.71
CA SER A 270 22.12 22.25 14.68
C SER A 270 21.56 22.43 13.26
N SER A 271 22.29 23.08 12.36
CA SER A 271 21.97 23.18 10.92
C SER A 271 22.23 21.88 10.17
N ILE A 272 23.25 21.10 10.56
CA ILE A 272 23.53 19.77 10.01
C ILE A 272 22.50 18.75 10.51
N TRP A 273 22.00 18.89 11.75
CA TRP A 273 20.80 18.18 12.23
C TRP A 273 19.50 18.63 11.53
N ALA A 274 19.52 19.74 10.79
CA ALA A 274 18.41 20.21 9.96
C ALA A 274 18.52 19.80 8.48
N PHE A 275 19.57 19.07 8.07
CA PHE A 275 19.47 18.25 6.87
C PHE A 275 18.49 17.10 7.17
N PRO A 276 17.43 16.92 6.37
CA PRO A 276 16.65 15.70 6.46
C PRO A 276 17.53 14.54 5.96
N MET A 277 18.12 13.77 6.89
CA MET A 277 18.25 12.33 6.66
C MET A 277 16.90 11.87 6.15
N ALA A 278 16.84 11.30 4.94
CA ALA A 278 15.59 11.04 4.23
C ALA A 278 14.63 10.24 5.12
N ALA A 279 13.71 10.96 5.76
CA ALA A 279 13.06 10.47 6.96
C ALA A 279 12.01 9.43 6.59
N ALA A 280 11.92 8.37 7.39
CA ALA A 280 10.78 7.46 7.38
C ALA A 280 9.47 8.26 7.40
N ILE A 281 8.67 8.16 6.34
CA ILE A 281 7.43 8.91 6.20
C ILE A 281 6.32 8.16 6.93
N THR A 282 5.42 8.88 7.58
CA THR A 282 4.20 8.28 8.13
C THR A 282 3.11 8.32 7.06
N ARG A 283 2.74 7.15 6.51
CA ARG A 283 1.70 7.04 5.49
C ARG A 283 0.36 6.72 6.12
N HIS A 284 -0.65 7.48 5.71
CA HIS A 284 -2.01 7.32 6.18
C HIS A 284 -2.88 6.65 5.10
N TYR A 285 -3.57 5.57 5.48
CA TYR A 285 -4.54 4.88 4.65
C TYR A 285 -5.89 4.85 5.37
N ASN A 286 -6.98 4.97 4.61
CA ASN A 286 -8.34 4.78 5.12
C ASN A 286 -8.95 3.59 4.38
N PHE A 287 -9.30 2.53 5.12
CA PHE A 287 -9.96 1.33 4.61
C PHE A 287 -11.41 1.35 5.10
N ASN A 288 -12.32 1.73 4.20
CA ASN A 288 -13.75 1.73 4.45
C ASN A 288 -14.38 0.44 3.91
N ILE A 289 -15.08 -0.32 4.75
CA ILE A 289 -15.79 -1.52 4.28
C ILE A 289 -17.14 -1.18 3.69
N THR A 290 -17.30 -1.62 2.45
CA THR A 290 -18.53 -1.47 1.68
C THR A 290 -18.92 -2.77 1.01
N LEU A 291 -20.21 -3.09 1.06
CA LEU A 291 -20.78 -4.07 0.16
C LEU A 291 -20.84 -3.50 -1.26
N LYS A 292 -20.47 -4.30 -2.25
CA LYS A 292 -20.54 -3.93 -3.67
C LYS A 292 -21.03 -5.11 -4.49
N ASN A 293 -22.02 -4.88 -5.36
CA ASN A 293 -22.43 -5.86 -6.34
C ASN A 293 -21.34 -6.03 -7.40
N VAL A 294 -20.87 -7.27 -7.58
CA VAL A 294 -19.87 -7.63 -8.58
C VAL A 294 -20.41 -8.81 -9.39
N THR A 295 -20.28 -8.69 -10.72
CA THR A 295 -20.68 -9.70 -11.69
C THR A 295 -19.44 -10.44 -12.20
N ARG A 296 -19.47 -11.77 -12.18
CA ARG A 296 -18.50 -12.69 -12.82
C ARG A 296 -19.26 -13.92 -13.29
N LEU A 297 -18.79 -14.59 -14.34
CA LEU A 297 -19.41 -15.84 -14.85
C LEU A 297 -20.92 -15.70 -15.17
N CYS A 298 -21.40 -14.49 -15.52
CA CYS A 298 -22.83 -14.10 -15.60
C CYS A 298 -23.62 -14.07 -14.28
N HIS A 299 -23.03 -14.41 -13.13
CA HIS A 299 -23.66 -14.30 -11.81
C HIS A 299 -23.28 -12.98 -11.13
N THR A 300 -24.27 -12.29 -10.55
CA THR A 300 -24.05 -11.08 -9.75
C THR A 300 -24.32 -11.39 -8.29
N LYS A 301 -23.35 -11.14 -7.41
CA LYS A 301 -23.53 -11.19 -5.96
C LYS A 301 -22.97 -9.93 -5.29
N SER A 302 -23.47 -9.63 -4.11
CA SER A 302 -22.88 -8.59 -3.25
C SER A 302 -21.67 -9.18 -2.53
N ILE A 303 -20.53 -8.50 -2.60
CA ILE A 303 -19.28 -8.89 -1.94
C ILE A 303 -18.77 -7.79 -1.03
N ILE A 304 -17.97 -8.17 -0.03
CA ILE A 304 -17.28 -7.21 0.82
C ILE A 304 -16.07 -6.66 0.06
N THR A 305 -15.90 -5.34 0.07
CA THR A 305 -14.82 -4.63 -0.61
C THR A 305 -14.21 -3.57 0.29
N VAL A 306 -12.93 -3.27 0.10
CA VAL A 306 -12.27 -2.11 0.70
C VAL A 306 -12.39 -0.95 -0.30
N ASN A 307 -12.97 0.17 0.14
CA ASN A 307 -13.16 1.38 -0.67
C ASN A 307 -13.94 1.15 -2.00
N GLY A 308 -14.73 0.08 -2.09
CA GLY A 308 -15.44 -0.30 -3.32
C GLY A 308 -14.58 -0.99 -4.37
N GLU A 309 -13.35 -1.42 -4.06
CA GLU A 309 -12.44 -2.07 -5.01
C GLU A 309 -12.35 -3.59 -4.77
N PHE A 310 -12.22 -4.36 -5.86
CA PHE A 310 -11.96 -5.81 -5.85
C PHE A 310 -11.08 -6.20 -7.06
N PRO A 311 -9.83 -6.70 -6.83
CA PRO A 311 -9.10 -6.70 -5.55
C PRO A 311 -8.98 -5.29 -4.96
N GLY A 312 -8.72 -5.21 -3.66
CA GLY A 312 -8.64 -3.94 -2.93
C GLY A 312 -7.39 -3.11 -3.24
N PRO A 313 -7.34 -1.87 -2.74
CA PRO A 313 -6.33 -0.88 -3.11
C PRO A 313 -4.90 -1.28 -2.67
N PRO A 314 -3.87 -0.88 -3.44
CA PRO A 314 -2.48 -1.10 -3.09
C PRO A 314 -2.04 -0.22 -1.92
N ILE A 315 -1.39 -0.83 -0.93
CA ILE A 315 -0.54 -0.12 0.03
C ILE A 315 0.83 0.03 -0.62
N ILE A 316 1.39 1.26 -0.66
CA ILE A 316 2.70 1.54 -1.25
C ILE A 316 3.54 2.29 -0.25
N ALA A 317 4.60 1.65 0.22
CA ALA A 317 5.50 2.14 1.25
C ALA A 317 6.96 1.98 0.84
N ARG A 318 7.88 2.51 1.65
CA ARG A 318 9.31 2.18 1.60
C ARG A 318 9.73 1.44 2.87
N GLU A 319 10.83 0.69 2.76
CA GLU A 319 11.55 0.20 3.94
C GLU A 319 11.85 1.39 4.90
N GLY A 320 11.47 1.25 6.16
CA GLY A 320 11.56 2.29 7.19
C GLY A 320 10.27 3.09 7.41
N ASP A 321 9.34 3.16 6.45
CA ASP A 321 8.11 3.96 6.60
C ASP A 321 7.20 3.42 7.72
N ARG A 322 6.49 4.34 8.37
CA ARG A 322 5.45 4.04 9.36
C ARG A 322 4.08 4.04 8.67
N LEU A 323 3.28 3.01 8.89
CA LEU A 323 1.93 2.90 8.37
C LEU A 323 0.90 3.17 9.48
N LEU A 324 -0.09 3.99 9.13
CA LEU A 324 -1.30 4.24 9.91
C LEU A 324 -2.52 3.93 9.03
N ILE A 325 -3.05 2.72 9.13
CA ILE A 325 -4.20 2.27 8.36
C ILE A 325 -5.42 2.34 9.27
N LYS A 326 -6.27 3.36 9.05
CA LYS A 326 -7.54 3.48 9.75
C LYS A 326 -8.59 2.62 9.05
N THR A 327 -9.08 1.65 9.79
CA THR A 327 -9.99 0.60 9.32
C THR A 327 -11.37 0.88 9.90
N LEU A 328 -12.39 1.04 9.05
CA LEU A 328 -13.78 1.33 9.45
C LEU A 328 -14.68 0.14 9.10
N GLY A 329 -15.32 -0.45 10.11
CA GLY A 329 -16.33 -1.49 9.93
C GLY A 329 -17.59 -0.92 9.24
N PRO A 330 -18.39 -1.76 8.56
CA PRO A 330 -19.54 -1.31 7.79
C PRO A 330 -20.54 -0.53 8.67
N GLY A 331 -21.04 0.60 8.16
CA GLY A 331 -21.93 1.48 8.92
C GLY A 331 -23.36 0.94 9.06
N LEU A 332 -24.02 1.25 10.17
CA LEU A 332 -25.41 0.82 10.49
C LEU A 332 -26.50 1.26 9.48
N GLY A 333 -26.15 2.04 8.45
CA GLY A 333 -27.06 2.52 7.41
C GLY A 333 -27.38 1.51 6.30
N SER A 334 -26.61 0.42 6.15
CA SER A 334 -26.85 -0.61 5.13
C SER A 334 -27.97 -1.57 5.51
N ARG A 335 -29.19 -1.04 5.72
CA ARG A 335 -30.40 -1.85 5.88
C ARG A 335 -30.79 -2.49 4.56
N LEU A 336 -30.37 -3.75 4.43
CA LEU A 336 -31.07 -4.88 3.81
C LEU A 336 -32.39 -4.51 3.09
N GLY A 337 -32.37 -4.54 1.76
CA GLY A 337 -33.56 -4.96 1.01
C GLY A 337 -33.70 -6.48 1.12
N PRO A 338 -34.93 -7.05 1.11
CA PRO A 338 -35.09 -8.49 0.99
C PRO A 338 -34.52 -8.96 -0.35
N GLY A 339 -33.96 -10.17 -0.37
CA GLY A 339 -33.61 -10.85 -1.62
C GLY A 339 -34.86 -11.17 -2.45
N PRO A 340 -34.71 -11.68 -3.69
CA PRO A 340 -35.84 -12.09 -4.50
C PRO A 340 -36.69 -13.12 -3.75
N GLU A 341 -38.01 -12.97 -3.80
CA GLU A 341 -38.92 -13.99 -3.28
C GLU A 341 -38.70 -15.33 -4.01
N PRO A 342 -38.79 -16.47 -3.31
CA PRO A 342 -38.73 -17.77 -3.97
C PRO A 342 -39.92 -17.93 -4.92
N GLU A 343 -39.66 -18.55 -6.08
CA GLU A 343 -40.66 -18.73 -7.14
C GLU A 343 -41.93 -19.42 -6.63
N THR A 344 -43.06 -18.96 -7.18
CA THR A 344 -44.42 -19.37 -6.80
C THR A 344 -44.63 -20.87 -6.91
N TRP A 345 -44.90 -21.52 -5.78
CA TRP A 345 -45.43 -22.89 -5.76
C TRP A 345 -46.88 -22.89 -6.26
N VAL A 346 -47.17 -23.61 -7.34
CA VAL A 346 -48.51 -23.69 -7.94
C VAL A 346 -49.36 -24.73 -7.18
N PRO A 347 -50.49 -24.35 -6.55
CA PRO A 347 -51.41 -25.32 -5.95
C PRO A 347 -52.30 -25.98 -7.03
N PRO A 348 -52.68 -27.26 -6.87
CA PRO A 348 -53.67 -27.90 -7.73
C PRO A 348 -55.08 -27.33 -7.48
N GLY A 349 -55.93 -27.41 -8.51
CA GLY A 349 -57.27 -26.78 -8.54
C GLY A 349 -58.33 -27.44 -7.63
N PRO A 350 -59.51 -26.81 -7.49
CA PRO A 350 -60.50 -27.15 -6.48
C PRO A 350 -61.63 -28.06 -6.96
N GLU A 351 -62.27 -28.77 -6.01
CA GLU A 351 -63.65 -29.26 -6.12
C GLU A 351 -64.47 -28.81 -4.89
N PRO A 352 -65.83 -28.76 -4.98
CA PRO A 352 -66.55 -27.61 -4.40
C PRO A 352 -67.62 -27.93 -3.34
N GLY A 353 -67.96 -26.89 -2.56
CA GLY A 353 -69.20 -26.77 -1.78
C GLY A 353 -69.18 -27.34 -0.36
N THR A 354 -69.93 -26.82 0.61
CA THR A 354 -70.90 -25.70 0.58
C THR A 354 -71.22 -25.22 2.01
N LEU A 355 -71.31 -23.90 2.19
CA LEU A 355 -72.22 -23.16 3.09
C LEU A 355 -72.26 -23.49 4.61
N ASP A 356 -71.60 -22.63 5.41
CA ASP A 356 -72.20 -21.56 6.26
C ASP A 356 -73.66 -21.68 6.79
N PRO A 357 -74.05 -20.99 7.89
CA PRO A 357 -73.29 -20.11 8.82
C PRO A 357 -73.51 -20.55 10.32
N GLU A 358 -73.43 -19.78 11.42
CA GLU A 358 -73.14 -18.36 11.74
C GLU A 358 -72.68 -18.17 13.21
N SER A 359 -72.25 -16.94 13.56
CA SER A 359 -72.51 -16.24 14.84
C SER A 359 -71.66 -16.53 16.11
N ASP A 360 -70.64 -15.68 16.29
CA ASP A 360 -70.67 -14.53 17.25
C ASP A 360 -69.83 -14.51 18.57
N GLN A 361 -69.44 -13.27 18.91
CA GLN A 361 -69.06 -12.66 20.19
C GLN A 361 -67.72 -12.93 20.92
N ARG A 362 -67.10 -11.79 21.30
CA ARG A 362 -65.94 -11.59 22.21
C ARG A 362 -66.45 -11.49 23.68
N PRO A 363 -65.66 -11.15 24.73
CA PRO A 363 -64.19 -11.08 24.92
C PRO A 363 -63.66 -11.78 26.22
N ARG A 364 -62.36 -11.57 26.53
CA ARG A 364 -61.62 -11.85 27.80
C ARG A 364 -62.18 -11.03 29.02
N PRO A 365 -61.84 -11.25 30.33
CA PRO A 365 -60.54 -11.75 30.88
C PRO A 365 -60.52 -12.56 32.23
N GLU A 366 -59.30 -12.95 32.68
CA GLU A 366 -58.76 -13.15 34.07
C GLU A 366 -59.58 -13.89 35.19
N THR A 367 -59.03 -14.65 36.17
CA THR A 367 -57.65 -14.97 36.66
C THR A 367 -57.63 -16.30 37.49
N GLN A 368 -56.45 -16.70 38.00
CA GLN A 368 -56.14 -17.65 39.12
C GLN A 368 -55.85 -19.15 38.85
N THR A 369 -54.54 -19.44 38.75
CA THR A 369 -53.77 -20.45 39.53
C THR A 369 -54.33 -21.85 39.85
N ARG A 370 -53.71 -22.90 39.26
CA ARG A 370 -53.08 -23.98 40.06
C ARG A 370 -51.99 -24.73 39.28
N SER A 371 -51.05 -25.31 40.01
CA SER A 371 -49.82 -25.98 39.53
C SER A 371 -50.03 -27.39 38.95
N ARG A 372 -49.27 -27.73 37.88
CA ARG A 372 -48.60 -29.04 37.78
C ARG A 372 -47.39 -29.00 36.85
N SER A 373 -46.44 -29.90 37.10
CA SER A 373 -45.09 -29.93 36.53
C SER A 373 -45.06 -30.32 35.05
N GLY A 374 -44.27 -29.58 34.26
CA GLY A 374 -43.88 -29.95 32.89
C GLY A 374 -42.61 -29.20 32.49
N THR A 375 -41.45 -29.83 32.65
CA THR A 375 -40.15 -29.29 32.22
C THR A 375 -40.09 -29.18 30.70
N ARG A 376 -40.23 -27.97 30.17
CA ARG A 376 -40.13 -27.69 28.74
C ARG A 376 -38.71 -27.25 28.40
N THR A 377 -37.95 -28.14 27.79
CA THR A 377 -36.64 -27.83 27.19
C THR A 377 -36.82 -26.87 26.02
N GLY A 378 -36.72 -25.58 26.29
CA GLY A 378 -36.67 -24.54 25.26
C GLY A 378 -35.27 -24.47 24.66
N THR A 379 -35.00 -25.26 23.60
CA THR A 379 -33.87 -24.99 22.71
C THR A 379 -34.15 -23.71 21.95
N GLN A 380 -33.72 -22.60 22.52
CA GLN A 380 -33.77 -21.29 21.89
C GLN A 380 -32.70 -21.27 20.79
N THR A 381 -33.08 -21.69 19.58
CA THR A 381 -32.27 -21.53 18.37
C THR A 381 -32.13 -20.06 18.07
N ARG A 382 -31.12 -19.44 18.68
CA ARG A 382 -30.66 -18.10 18.34
C ARG A 382 -30.11 -18.19 16.93
N THR A 383 -30.87 -17.71 15.96
CA THR A 383 -30.33 -17.36 14.64
C THR A 383 -29.34 -16.22 14.87
N GLU A 384 -28.06 -16.56 15.00
CA GLU A 384 -27.00 -15.58 15.11
C GLU A 384 -26.86 -14.87 13.77
N THR A 385 -27.57 -13.75 13.64
CA THR A 385 -27.22 -12.71 12.70
C THR A 385 -25.82 -12.24 13.05
N TRP A 386 -24.82 -12.77 12.36
CA TRP A 386 -23.42 -12.34 12.50
C TRP A 386 -23.35 -10.82 12.36
N THR A 387 -23.04 -10.13 13.45
CA THR A 387 -22.71 -8.71 13.40
C THR A 387 -21.39 -8.60 12.65
N TRP A 388 -21.43 -7.97 11.47
CA TRP A 388 -20.30 -7.97 10.54
C TRP A 388 -19.02 -7.52 11.24
N ALA A 389 -18.02 -8.39 11.13
CA ALA A 389 -16.81 -8.42 11.93
C ALA A 389 -15.66 -8.77 10.98
N TRP A 390 -14.63 -7.92 10.93
CA TRP A 390 -13.51 -8.09 10.00
C TRP A 390 -12.23 -7.51 10.57
N ASP A 391 -11.08 -8.07 10.17
CA ASP A 391 -9.78 -7.61 10.62
C ASP A 391 -8.77 -7.74 9.45
N PRO A 392 -8.23 -6.64 8.90
CA PRO A 392 -7.16 -6.72 7.91
C PRO A 392 -5.84 -7.13 8.55
N ASP A 393 -5.28 -8.23 8.06
CA ASP A 393 -3.93 -8.71 8.34
C ASP A 393 -2.97 -8.24 7.23
N PRO A 394 -1.83 -7.61 7.56
CA PRO A 394 -0.82 -7.21 6.61
C PRO A 394 0.19 -8.35 6.40
N HIS A 395 -0.25 -9.44 5.77
CA HIS A 395 0.45 -10.71 5.62
C HIS A 395 1.95 -10.60 5.40
N GLY A 396 2.70 -11.27 6.27
CA GLY A 396 4.16 -11.32 6.24
C GLY A 396 4.86 -10.06 6.77
N ILE A 397 4.18 -8.97 7.14
CA ILE A 397 4.80 -7.87 7.87
C ILE A 397 5.23 -8.37 9.25
N ARG A 398 6.49 -8.15 9.64
CA ARG A 398 7.04 -8.68 10.90
C ARG A 398 6.42 -8.10 12.18
N GLN A 399 5.62 -7.03 12.12
CA GLN A 399 4.95 -6.44 13.29
C GLN A 399 5.82 -6.27 14.54
N LEU A 400 7.06 -5.78 14.38
CA LEU A 400 8.05 -5.76 15.46
C LEU A 400 7.54 -4.97 16.67
N ARG A 401 7.18 -5.69 17.74
CA ARG A 401 6.56 -5.18 18.99
C ARG A 401 5.18 -4.53 18.79
N SER A 402 4.58 -4.65 17.61
CA SER A 402 3.29 -4.08 17.21
C SER A 402 2.24 -5.17 16.94
N GLY A 403 2.35 -6.34 17.57
CA GLY A 403 1.45 -7.49 17.35
C GLY A 403 -0.05 -7.22 17.56
N TRP A 404 -0.44 -6.12 18.21
CA TRP A 404 -1.83 -5.65 18.25
C TRP A 404 -2.38 -5.25 16.86
N ALA A 405 -1.50 -4.91 15.91
CA ALA A 405 -1.81 -4.56 14.53
C ALA A 405 -1.51 -5.72 13.55
N ASP A 406 -1.45 -6.95 14.05
CA ASP A 406 -1.24 -8.16 13.24
C ASP A 406 -2.53 -8.58 12.52
N GLY A 407 -3.70 -8.51 13.16
CA GLY A 407 -5.00 -8.78 12.53
C GLY A 407 -5.72 -10.10 12.85
N PRO A 408 -5.08 -11.28 13.06
CA PRO A 408 -5.82 -12.56 13.16
C PRO A 408 -6.81 -12.58 14.33
N ALA A 409 -8.09 -12.76 13.99
CA ALA A 409 -9.20 -12.69 14.92
C ALA A 409 -9.13 -13.75 16.03
N TYR A 410 -9.38 -13.32 17.26
CA TYR A 410 -9.23 -14.09 18.50
C TYR A 410 -7.80 -14.60 18.78
N ILE A 411 -6.80 -14.21 17.97
CA ILE A 411 -5.38 -14.43 18.26
C ILE A 411 -4.77 -13.14 18.79
N THR A 412 -4.76 -12.06 18.02
CA THR A 412 -4.13 -10.78 18.41
C THR A 412 -5.12 -9.70 18.80
N GLN A 413 -6.32 -9.73 18.21
CA GLN A 413 -7.44 -8.82 18.51
C GLN A 413 -8.77 -9.57 18.48
N CYS A 414 -9.81 -8.97 19.05
CA CYS A 414 -11.19 -9.38 18.73
C CYS A 414 -11.69 -8.64 17.48
N PRO A 415 -12.78 -9.11 16.83
CA PRO A 415 -13.12 -8.61 15.50
C PRO A 415 -13.71 -7.19 15.49
N ILE A 416 -13.28 -6.33 14.56
CA ILE A 416 -13.82 -4.97 14.39
C ILE A 416 -15.31 -5.04 13.99
N GLN A 417 -16.20 -4.69 14.92
CA GLN A 417 -17.65 -4.72 14.69
C GLN A 417 -18.13 -3.59 13.76
N SER A 418 -19.31 -3.78 13.18
CA SER A 418 -20.04 -2.77 12.41
C SER A 418 -20.10 -1.41 13.12
N GLY A 419 -19.71 -0.34 12.42
CA GLY A 419 -19.66 1.03 12.96
C GLY A 419 -18.48 1.35 13.90
N GLN A 420 -17.64 0.36 14.27
CA GLN A 420 -16.39 0.61 14.99
C GLN A 420 -15.25 0.95 14.00
N SER A 421 -14.19 1.56 14.51
CA SER A 421 -12.95 1.77 13.75
C SER A 421 -11.73 1.45 14.60
N TYR A 422 -10.70 0.88 13.98
CA TYR A 422 -9.42 0.56 14.60
C TYR A 422 -8.26 1.06 13.72
N VAL A 423 -7.17 1.52 14.33
CA VAL A 423 -5.99 2.02 13.60
C VAL A 423 -4.81 1.06 13.73
N TYR A 424 -4.50 0.38 12.63
CA TYR A 424 -3.31 -0.45 12.50
C TYR A 424 -2.09 0.47 12.38
N ASN A 425 -1.17 0.36 13.33
CA ASN A 425 -0.03 1.27 13.51
C ASN A 425 1.27 0.50 13.70
N TYR A 426 2.13 0.49 12.67
CA TYR A 426 3.38 -0.25 12.66
C TYR A 426 4.42 0.37 11.72
N THR A 427 5.68 -0.07 11.82
CA THR A 427 6.80 0.42 10.98
C THR A 427 7.43 -0.75 10.22
N ILE A 428 7.60 -0.58 8.91
CA ILE A 428 8.19 -1.61 8.05
C ILE A 428 9.70 -1.64 8.27
N THR A 429 10.24 -2.77 8.71
CA THR A 429 11.65 -2.88 9.11
C THR A 429 12.32 -4.09 8.46
N GLY A 430 13.37 -3.88 7.68
CA GLY A 430 14.19 -4.95 7.05
C GLY A 430 13.56 -5.64 5.82
N GLN A 431 12.32 -5.33 5.49
CA GLN A 431 11.55 -5.92 4.39
C GLN A 431 11.48 -4.97 3.20
N ARG A 432 11.55 -5.52 1.98
CA ARG A 432 11.47 -4.74 0.73
C ARG A 432 11.05 -5.64 -0.43
N GLY A 433 9.99 -5.26 -1.13
CA GLY A 433 9.43 -6.09 -2.17
C GLY A 433 7.92 -6.10 -2.25
N THR A 434 7.33 -7.28 -2.39
CA THR A 434 5.89 -7.51 -2.45
C THR A 434 5.44 -8.32 -1.25
N LEU A 435 4.41 -7.85 -0.56
CA LEU A 435 3.55 -8.59 0.35
C LEU A 435 2.10 -8.34 -0.09
N PHE A 436 1.13 -8.74 0.72
CA PHE A 436 -0.28 -8.40 0.53
C PHE A 436 -0.95 -8.23 1.89
N TRP A 437 -2.15 -7.65 1.89
CA TRP A 437 -3.04 -7.62 3.04
C TRP A 437 -4.29 -8.43 2.70
N HIS A 438 -4.88 -9.08 3.70
CA HIS A 438 -6.13 -9.84 3.55
C HIS A 438 -6.97 -9.81 4.83
N ALA A 439 -8.28 -10.06 4.75
CA ALA A 439 -9.07 -10.28 5.95
C ALA A 439 -8.61 -11.58 6.67
N HIS A 440 -8.58 -11.59 8.01
CA HIS A 440 -8.14 -12.75 8.79
C HIS A 440 -9.21 -13.22 9.79
N ILE A 441 -10.41 -13.41 9.24
CA ILE A 441 -11.57 -14.01 9.90
C ILE A 441 -12.50 -14.64 8.85
N SER A 442 -12.89 -15.90 9.10
CA SER A 442 -13.70 -16.72 8.20
C SER A 442 -13.18 -16.69 6.74
N TRP A 443 -14.02 -16.89 5.74
CA TRP A 443 -13.64 -16.91 4.33
C TRP A 443 -13.69 -15.52 3.67
N LEU A 444 -13.71 -14.43 4.45
CA LEU A 444 -13.83 -13.05 3.94
C LEU A 444 -12.68 -12.67 2.98
N ARG A 445 -11.49 -13.26 3.13
CA ARG A 445 -10.37 -13.05 2.20
C ARG A 445 -10.59 -13.62 0.79
N ALA A 446 -11.72 -14.28 0.50
CA ALA A 446 -12.11 -14.58 -0.87
C ALA A 446 -12.37 -13.32 -1.70
N THR A 447 -12.64 -12.18 -1.04
CA THR A 447 -12.88 -10.89 -1.71
C THR A 447 -12.16 -9.71 -1.07
N VAL A 448 -11.78 -9.82 0.22
CA VAL A 448 -11.12 -8.76 0.98
C VAL A 448 -9.60 -9.02 1.03
N TYR A 449 -8.89 -8.59 -0.02
CA TYR A 449 -7.43 -8.62 -0.11
C TYR A 449 -6.89 -7.57 -1.08
N GLY A 450 -5.62 -7.18 -0.95
CA GLY A 450 -4.93 -6.26 -1.86
C GLY A 450 -3.42 -6.24 -1.64
N PRO A 451 -2.62 -5.69 -2.57
CA PRO A 451 -1.16 -5.81 -2.52
C PRO A 451 -0.51 -4.80 -1.55
N ILE A 452 0.62 -5.18 -0.95
CA ILE A 452 1.54 -4.29 -0.23
C ILE A 452 2.84 -4.23 -1.05
N ILE A 453 3.18 -3.06 -1.55
CA ILE A 453 4.42 -2.80 -2.30
C ILE A 453 5.37 -2.03 -1.39
N ILE A 454 6.48 -2.64 -1.03
CA ILE A 454 7.54 -2.07 -0.20
C ILE A 454 8.72 -1.75 -1.10
N LEU A 455 8.88 -0.49 -1.47
CA LEU A 455 10.01 -0.01 -2.26
C LEU A 455 11.29 0.04 -1.38
N PRO A 456 12.49 0.03 -1.98
CA PRO A 456 13.73 0.30 -1.25
C PRO A 456 13.70 1.66 -0.52
N THR A 457 14.65 1.91 0.39
CA THR A 457 14.81 3.23 1.00
C THR A 457 15.02 4.33 -0.06
N HIS A 458 14.85 5.61 0.29
CA HIS A 458 14.92 6.71 -0.69
C HIS A 458 16.24 6.80 -1.47
N ASN A 459 17.35 6.35 -0.88
CA ASN A 459 18.68 6.39 -1.47
C ASN A 459 19.16 5.03 -2.01
N ASP A 460 18.35 3.98 -1.90
CA ASP A 460 18.68 2.63 -2.35
C ASP A 460 18.09 2.30 -3.73
N SER A 461 18.90 1.64 -4.56
CA SER A 461 18.43 0.95 -5.76
C SER A 461 18.10 -0.51 -5.49
N TYR A 462 17.29 -1.09 -6.37
CA TYR A 462 17.17 -2.54 -6.51
C TYR A 462 18.56 -3.19 -6.78
N PRO A 463 18.79 -4.45 -6.36
CA PRO A 463 20.01 -5.20 -6.68
C PRO A 463 20.06 -5.68 -8.16
N PHE A 464 19.04 -5.34 -8.94
CA PHE A 464 18.91 -5.59 -10.37
C PHE A 464 18.56 -4.27 -11.10
N PRO A 465 18.74 -4.17 -12.42
CA PRO A 465 18.42 -2.96 -13.17
C PRO A 465 16.96 -2.53 -12.96
N LYS A 466 16.73 -1.23 -12.74
CA LYS A 466 15.39 -0.68 -12.47
C LYS A 466 14.42 -1.05 -13.60
N PRO A 467 13.28 -1.69 -13.30
CA PRO A 467 12.31 -2.07 -14.33
C PRO A 467 11.65 -0.84 -14.96
N HIS A 468 11.18 -1.00 -16.20
CA HIS A 468 10.42 0.02 -16.94
C HIS A 468 9.05 0.28 -16.30
N LYS A 469 8.38 -0.78 -15.83
CA LYS A 469 7.11 -0.72 -15.09
C LYS A 469 7.00 -1.91 -14.15
N GLU A 470 6.30 -1.72 -13.05
CA GLU A 470 5.98 -2.76 -12.06
C GLU A 470 4.47 -3.06 -12.13
N VAL A 471 4.08 -4.33 -12.05
CA VAL A 471 2.69 -4.77 -12.24
C VAL A 471 2.34 -5.89 -11.25
N PRO A 472 1.38 -5.67 -10.32
CA PRO A 472 0.80 -6.74 -9.51
C PRO A 472 0.05 -7.78 -10.35
N ILE A 473 0.29 -9.05 -10.05
CA ILE A 473 -0.40 -10.22 -10.61
C ILE A 473 -0.93 -11.01 -9.42
N ILE A 474 -2.17 -10.73 -9.02
CA ILE A 474 -2.79 -11.32 -7.84
C ILE A 474 -3.68 -12.48 -8.30
N PHE A 475 -3.36 -13.69 -7.86
CA PHE A 475 -4.24 -14.85 -8.04
C PHE A 475 -5.26 -14.92 -6.91
N GLY A 476 -6.47 -15.37 -7.22
CA GLY A 476 -7.53 -15.57 -6.25
C GLY A 476 -8.63 -16.48 -6.81
N GLU A 477 -9.54 -16.94 -5.97
CA GLU A 477 -10.68 -17.80 -6.34
C GLU A 477 -12.00 -17.02 -6.33
N TRP A 478 -12.98 -17.47 -7.12
CA TRP A 478 -14.34 -16.94 -7.16
C TRP A 478 -15.37 -18.06 -7.00
N TRP A 479 -16.30 -17.85 -6.07
CA TRP A 479 -17.54 -18.62 -5.94
C TRP A 479 -18.72 -17.77 -6.40
N ASN A 480 -19.67 -18.37 -7.12
CA ASN A 480 -20.97 -17.78 -7.42
C ASN A 480 -21.86 -17.74 -6.17
N ALA A 481 -21.69 -18.71 -5.27
CA ALA A 481 -22.29 -18.71 -3.93
C ALA A 481 -21.61 -17.71 -2.98
N ASP A 482 -22.27 -17.39 -1.87
CA ASP A 482 -21.63 -16.70 -0.74
C ASP A 482 -20.66 -17.64 -0.02
N THR A 483 -19.40 -17.22 0.13
CA THR A 483 -18.33 -18.02 0.73
C THR A 483 -18.57 -18.29 2.21
N GLU A 484 -19.23 -17.37 2.92
CA GLU A 484 -19.61 -17.57 4.33
C GLU A 484 -20.67 -18.67 4.47
N THR A 485 -21.59 -18.78 3.49
CA THR A 485 -22.56 -19.88 3.40
C THR A 485 -21.86 -21.20 3.06
N VAL A 486 -20.90 -21.20 2.12
CA VAL A 486 -20.12 -22.40 1.74
C VAL A 486 -19.37 -22.99 2.94
N ILE A 487 -18.61 -22.18 3.69
CA ILE A 487 -17.87 -22.68 4.86
C ILE A 487 -18.79 -23.05 6.03
N SER A 488 -19.86 -22.27 6.26
CA SER A 488 -20.86 -22.59 7.28
C SER A 488 -21.50 -23.96 7.03
N GLN A 489 -21.87 -24.26 5.78
CA GLN A 489 -22.41 -25.57 5.40
C GLN A 489 -21.37 -26.69 5.63
N ALA A 490 -20.13 -26.50 5.18
CA ALA A 490 -19.06 -27.51 5.32
C ALA A 490 -18.77 -27.86 6.78
N LEU A 491 -18.70 -26.85 7.67
CA LEU A 491 -18.48 -27.08 9.11
C LEU A 491 -19.71 -27.72 9.79
N GLN A 492 -20.92 -27.40 9.34
CA GLN A 492 -22.16 -28.02 9.84
C GLN A 492 -22.26 -29.50 9.45
N THR A 493 -22.07 -29.85 8.17
CA THR A 493 -22.13 -31.26 7.70
C THR A 493 -20.88 -32.05 8.08
N GLY A 494 -19.74 -31.38 8.24
CA GLY A 494 -18.42 -32.01 8.42
C GLY A 494 -17.77 -32.51 7.14
N ALA A 495 -18.26 -32.10 5.96
CA ALA A 495 -17.70 -32.40 4.65
C ALA A 495 -16.58 -31.43 4.23
N GLY A 496 -16.01 -31.68 3.04
CA GLY A 496 -15.31 -30.64 2.28
C GLY A 496 -16.26 -29.51 1.85
N PRO A 497 -15.79 -28.26 1.75
CA PRO A 497 -16.54 -27.17 1.13
C PRO A 497 -16.65 -27.38 -0.39
N ASN A 498 -17.63 -26.73 -1.01
CA ASN A 498 -17.70 -26.67 -2.48
C ASN A 498 -16.49 -25.92 -3.03
N VAL A 499 -15.91 -26.44 -4.10
CA VAL A 499 -14.79 -25.84 -4.85
C VAL A 499 -15.20 -24.50 -5.49
N SER A 500 -14.23 -23.67 -5.89
CA SER A 500 -14.50 -22.44 -6.64
C SER A 500 -15.12 -22.72 -8.01
N ASP A 501 -15.86 -21.75 -8.52
CA ASP A 501 -16.39 -21.74 -9.88
C ASP A 501 -15.34 -21.25 -10.90
N ALA A 502 -14.33 -20.50 -10.45
CA ALA A 502 -13.18 -20.06 -11.25
C ALA A 502 -12.01 -19.54 -10.41
N TYR A 503 -10.79 -19.80 -10.87
CA TYR A 503 -9.62 -18.96 -10.54
C TYR A 503 -9.64 -17.63 -11.29
N THR A 504 -8.97 -16.62 -10.73
CA THR A 504 -8.89 -15.25 -11.25
C THR A 504 -7.47 -14.70 -11.26
N ILE A 505 -7.18 -13.80 -12.20
CA ILE A 505 -5.98 -12.95 -12.21
C ILE A 505 -6.46 -11.51 -12.04
N ASN A 506 -6.01 -10.84 -10.98
CA ASN A 506 -6.47 -9.51 -10.58
C ASN A 506 -8.01 -9.43 -10.51
N GLY A 507 -8.66 -10.46 -9.94
CA GLY A 507 -10.12 -10.55 -9.80
C GLY A 507 -10.89 -10.77 -11.12
N LEU A 508 -10.22 -11.15 -12.20
CA LEU A 508 -10.81 -11.43 -13.51
C LEU A 508 -10.59 -12.91 -13.93
N PRO A 509 -11.64 -13.71 -14.23
CA PRO A 509 -11.49 -15.11 -14.65
C PRO A 509 -10.84 -15.29 -16.04
N GLY A 510 -11.01 -14.32 -16.94
CA GLY A 510 -10.43 -14.40 -18.28
C GLY A 510 -11.18 -15.32 -19.26
N PRO A 511 -10.62 -15.51 -20.47
CA PRO A 511 -11.37 -15.93 -21.65
C PRO A 511 -11.63 -17.43 -21.75
N LEU A 512 -11.20 -18.22 -20.75
CA LEU A 512 -11.43 -19.68 -20.70
C LEU A 512 -12.72 -20.04 -19.95
N TYR A 513 -13.31 -19.10 -19.22
CA TYR A 513 -14.61 -19.29 -18.54
C TYR A 513 -15.75 -18.63 -19.31
N ASN A 514 -16.94 -19.19 -19.15
CA ASN A 514 -18.17 -18.61 -19.68
C ASN A 514 -18.36 -17.17 -19.19
N CYS A 515 -18.96 -16.34 -20.04
CA CYS A 515 -19.21 -14.91 -19.82
C CYS A 515 -17.98 -14.01 -19.55
N SER A 516 -16.75 -14.53 -19.57
CA SER A 516 -15.56 -13.85 -19.02
C SER A 516 -14.54 -13.37 -20.07
N GLN A 517 -14.88 -13.45 -21.36
CA GLN A 517 -14.00 -13.01 -22.46
C GLN A 517 -13.73 -11.49 -22.48
N LYS A 518 -14.66 -10.69 -21.95
CA LYS A 518 -14.46 -9.24 -21.72
C LYS A 518 -13.66 -9.00 -20.43
N ASP A 519 -13.96 -9.78 -19.40
CA ASP A 519 -13.31 -9.77 -18.08
C ASP A 519 -11.97 -10.53 -18.11
N THR A 520 -11.04 -10.07 -18.94
CA THR A 520 -9.70 -10.65 -19.11
C THR A 520 -8.63 -9.64 -18.76
N PHE A 521 -7.76 -10.01 -17.81
CA PHE A 521 -6.58 -9.20 -17.49
C PHE A 521 -5.63 -9.10 -18.70
N ARG A 522 -5.26 -7.87 -19.07
CA ARG A 522 -4.37 -7.57 -20.22
C ARG A 522 -3.11 -6.82 -19.76
N LEU A 523 -1.96 -7.46 -19.93
CA LEU A 523 -0.65 -6.85 -19.73
C LEU A 523 -0.12 -6.31 -21.07
N LYS A 524 -0.27 -5.01 -21.28
CA LYS A 524 0.34 -4.29 -22.41
C LYS A 524 1.82 -4.05 -22.17
N VAL A 525 2.67 -4.43 -23.13
CA VAL A 525 4.13 -4.31 -23.02
C VAL A 525 4.78 -3.65 -24.23
N LYS A 526 5.86 -2.92 -23.99
CA LYS A 526 6.72 -2.35 -25.04
C LYS A 526 7.85 -3.32 -25.39
N PRO A 527 8.27 -3.44 -26.67
CA PRO A 527 9.46 -4.20 -27.07
C PRO A 527 10.74 -3.73 -26.37
N GLY A 528 11.65 -4.67 -26.09
CA GLY A 528 12.98 -4.40 -25.52
C GLY A 528 12.98 -3.78 -24.11
N LYS A 529 11.90 -3.93 -23.34
CA LYS A 529 11.77 -3.41 -21.97
C LYS A 529 11.68 -4.54 -20.95
N THR A 530 12.06 -4.24 -19.71
CA THR A 530 11.93 -5.19 -18.59
C THR A 530 10.83 -4.74 -17.65
N TYR A 531 9.90 -5.64 -17.33
CA TYR A 531 8.79 -5.42 -16.40
C TYR A 531 9.03 -6.22 -15.12
N LEU A 532 8.69 -5.67 -13.96
CA LEU A 532 8.68 -6.39 -12.69
C LEU A 532 7.25 -6.87 -12.42
N LEU A 533 6.99 -8.16 -12.60
CA LEU A 533 5.72 -8.78 -12.24
C LEU A 533 5.76 -9.13 -10.76
N ARG A 534 4.81 -8.62 -9.99
CA ARG A 534 4.71 -8.81 -8.54
C ARG A 534 3.61 -9.83 -8.26
N LEU A 535 3.96 -11.12 -8.20
CA LEU A 535 2.99 -12.20 -8.02
C LEU A 535 2.62 -12.33 -6.55
N ILE A 536 1.33 -12.50 -6.31
CA ILE A 536 0.73 -12.76 -4.99
C ILE A 536 -0.27 -13.90 -5.21
N ASN A 537 -0.20 -14.98 -4.43
CA ASN A 537 -1.29 -15.95 -4.40
C ASN A 537 -2.18 -15.68 -3.18
N ALA A 538 -3.32 -15.04 -3.44
CA ALA A 538 -4.39 -14.79 -2.49
C ALA A 538 -5.58 -15.77 -2.66
N ALA A 539 -5.41 -16.85 -3.43
CA ALA A 539 -6.35 -17.97 -3.46
C ALA A 539 -6.51 -18.56 -2.05
N LEU A 540 -7.66 -19.15 -1.79
CA LEU A 540 -8.01 -19.74 -0.51
C LEU A 540 -7.44 -21.14 -0.34
N ASN A 541 -7.46 -22.00 -1.38
CA ASN A 541 -7.26 -23.44 -1.18
C ASN A 541 -6.24 -24.11 -2.11
N ASP A 542 -5.70 -23.43 -3.15
CA ASP A 542 -4.82 -24.08 -4.13
C ASP A 542 -3.47 -23.36 -4.34
N GLU A 543 -2.40 -24.16 -4.42
CA GLU A 543 -1.12 -23.74 -4.99
C GLU A 543 -1.23 -23.66 -6.51
N LEU A 544 -0.57 -22.70 -7.16
CA LEU A 544 -0.74 -22.47 -8.59
C LEU A 544 0.58 -22.59 -9.35
N PHE A 545 0.59 -23.38 -10.42
CA PHE A 545 1.56 -23.27 -11.49
C PHE A 545 1.21 -22.08 -12.37
N PHE A 546 2.16 -21.21 -12.67
CA PHE A 546 1.99 -20.04 -13.56
C PHE A 546 3.05 -20.01 -14.66
N SER A 547 2.65 -19.68 -15.89
CA SER A 547 3.57 -19.52 -17.03
C SER A 547 3.06 -18.51 -18.06
N ILE A 548 3.98 -17.91 -18.82
CA ILE A 548 3.71 -16.95 -19.89
C ILE A 548 4.18 -17.55 -21.22
N ALA A 549 3.28 -17.65 -22.21
CA ALA A 549 3.62 -18.26 -23.50
C ALA A 549 4.87 -17.63 -24.12
N ASN A 550 5.90 -18.45 -24.42
CA ASN A 550 7.09 -18.04 -25.17
C ASN A 550 7.81 -16.82 -24.54
N HIS A 551 7.85 -16.75 -23.21
CA HIS A 551 8.61 -15.79 -22.41
C HIS A 551 9.17 -16.46 -21.15
N THR A 552 10.49 -16.54 -21.04
CA THR A 552 11.20 -16.89 -19.81
C THR A 552 11.20 -15.70 -18.85
N VAL A 553 11.17 -15.98 -17.54
CA VAL A 553 11.20 -14.96 -16.47
C VAL A 553 12.36 -15.22 -15.51
N THR A 554 12.91 -14.15 -14.93
CA THR A 554 13.94 -14.26 -13.88
C THR A 554 13.31 -14.02 -12.52
N VAL A 555 13.33 -15.01 -11.62
CA VAL A 555 12.91 -14.83 -10.22
C VAL A 555 13.96 -13.97 -9.51
N VAL A 556 13.55 -12.93 -8.78
CA VAL A 556 14.48 -12.01 -8.07
C VAL A 556 14.13 -11.74 -6.61
N GLU A 557 12.92 -12.12 -6.18
CA GLU A 557 12.44 -11.87 -4.82
C GLU A 557 11.39 -12.92 -4.43
N ALA A 558 11.33 -13.26 -3.14
CA ALA A 558 10.26 -14.02 -2.52
C ALA A 558 9.92 -13.37 -1.16
N ASP A 559 8.65 -13.27 -0.80
CA ASP A 559 8.17 -12.81 0.52
C ASP A 559 8.81 -11.48 1.02
N ALA A 560 8.96 -10.51 0.11
CA ALA A 560 9.64 -9.22 0.32
C ALA A 560 11.12 -9.31 0.79
N LEU A 561 11.83 -10.31 0.26
CA LEU A 561 13.26 -10.52 0.41
C LEU A 561 13.91 -10.92 -0.92
N TYR A 562 15.10 -10.39 -1.20
CA TYR A 562 15.82 -10.72 -2.44
C TYR A 562 16.40 -12.13 -2.41
N VAL A 563 16.19 -12.86 -3.50
CA VAL A 563 16.78 -14.18 -3.74
C VAL A 563 17.89 -14.10 -4.78
N LYS A 564 18.72 -15.14 -4.87
CA LYS A 564 19.69 -15.28 -5.96
C LYS A 564 18.94 -15.42 -7.29
N PRO A 565 19.18 -14.55 -8.29
CA PRO A 565 18.40 -14.60 -9.52
C PRO A 565 18.56 -15.91 -10.28
N PHE A 566 17.44 -16.49 -10.74
CA PHE A 566 17.45 -17.65 -11.63
C PHE A 566 16.33 -17.55 -12.67
N GLU A 567 16.56 -18.10 -13.85
CA GLU A 567 15.61 -18.11 -14.96
C GLU A 567 14.74 -19.38 -14.96
N THR A 568 13.48 -19.24 -15.36
CA THR A 568 12.50 -20.32 -15.50
C THR A 568 11.33 -19.89 -16.37
N ASP A 569 10.63 -20.85 -16.99
CA ASP A 569 9.42 -20.59 -17.79
C ASP A 569 8.13 -20.82 -16.98
N ILE A 570 8.23 -21.55 -15.87
CA ILE A 570 7.10 -21.93 -15.00
C ILE A 570 7.47 -21.60 -13.55
N ILE A 571 6.51 -21.05 -12.82
CA ILE A 571 6.56 -20.69 -11.39
C ILE A 571 5.57 -21.55 -10.64
N LEU A 572 5.92 -22.02 -9.44
CA LEU A 572 4.95 -22.50 -8.44
C LEU A 572 4.81 -21.41 -7.35
N ILE A 573 3.58 -21.10 -6.96
CA ILE A 573 3.28 -20.13 -5.90
C ILE A 573 2.12 -20.62 -5.03
N THR A 574 2.35 -20.75 -3.73
CA THR A 574 1.35 -21.24 -2.76
C THR A 574 0.53 -20.07 -2.18
N PRO A 575 -0.70 -20.27 -1.69
CA PRO A 575 -1.40 -19.28 -0.89
C PRO A 575 -0.49 -18.72 0.22
N GLY A 576 -0.54 -17.40 0.43
CA GLY A 576 0.34 -16.66 1.34
C GLY A 576 1.66 -16.20 0.70
N GLN A 577 2.18 -16.92 -0.29
CA GLN A 577 3.47 -16.55 -0.90
C GLN A 577 3.35 -15.36 -1.85
N THR A 578 4.44 -14.59 -1.90
CA THR A 578 4.69 -13.60 -2.95
C THR A 578 6.02 -13.89 -3.65
N THR A 579 6.11 -13.54 -4.93
CA THR A 579 7.31 -13.75 -5.75
C THR A 579 7.41 -12.66 -6.80
N ASN A 580 8.56 -11.99 -6.93
CA ASN A 580 8.77 -11.02 -8.00
C ASN A 580 9.62 -11.58 -9.14
N LEU A 581 9.17 -11.29 -10.36
CA LEU A 581 9.73 -11.79 -11.61
C LEU A 581 10.14 -10.63 -12.50
N LEU A 582 11.34 -10.68 -13.08
CA LEU A 582 11.70 -9.84 -14.21
C LEU A 582 11.26 -10.52 -15.50
N LEU A 583 10.32 -9.89 -16.20
CA LEU A 583 9.90 -10.24 -17.54
C LEU A 583 10.64 -9.34 -18.53
N LYS A 584 11.57 -9.90 -19.30
CA LYS A 584 12.25 -9.21 -20.40
C LYS A 584 11.47 -9.41 -21.70
N THR A 585 10.99 -8.32 -22.30
CA THR A 585 10.23 -8.40 -23.55
C THR A 585 11.15 -8.54 -24.76
N LYS A 586 10.61 -9.14 -25.83
CA LYS A 586 11.30 -9.36 -27.10
C LYS A 586 11.70 -8.02 -27.72
N PRO A 587 12.84 -7.94 -28.44
CA PRO A 587 13.37 -6.67 -28.95
C PRO A 587 12.44 -5.99 -29.95
N ASN A 588 11.69 -6.76 -30.73
CA ASN A 588 10.75 -6.29 -31.74
C ASN A 588 9.32 -6.76 -31.42
N SER A 589 8.30 -5.99 -31.80
CA SER A 589 6.91 -6.44 -31.73
C SER A 589 6.71 -7.68 -32.62
N PRO A 590 6.11 -8.77 -32.09
CA PRO A 590 5.85 -9.97 -32.88
C PRO A 590 4.90 -9.72 -34.06
N PRO A 591 5.06 -10.44 -35.19
CA PRO A 591 4.17 -10.31 -36.35
C PRO A 591 2.71 -10.72 -36.01
N ASN A 592 1.80 -10.38 -36.91
CA ASN A 592 0.39 -10.80 -36.91
C ASN A 592 -0.40 -10.50 -35.62
N HIS A 593 -0.06 -9.40 -34.93
CA HIS A 593 -0.69 -9.01 -33.65
C HIS A 593 -0.68 -10.13 -32.60
N THR A 594 0.38 -10.95 -32.56
CA THR A 594 0.46 -12.15 -31.72
C THR A 594 0.21 -11.82 -30.24
N LYS A 595 -0.73 -12.55 -29.64
CA LYS A 595 -1.09 -12.48 -28.22
C LYS A 595 -0.55 -13.71 -27.50
N PHE A 596 -0.07 -13.52 -26.27
CA PHE A 596 0.55 -14.57 -25.46
C PHE A 596 -0.33 -14.80 -24.23
N LEU A 597 -0.82 -16.02 -24.02
CA LEU A 597 -1.53 -16.34 -22.79
C LEU A 597 -0.57 -16.40 -21.61
N MET A 598 -1.01 -15.83 -20.50
CA MET A 598 -0.48 -16.06 -19.17
C MET A 598 -1.45 -17.04 -18.50
N LEU A 599 -1.04 -18.27 -18.23
CA LEU A 599 -1.91 -19.29 -17.65
C LEU A 599 -1.54 -19.57 -16.20
N ALA A 600 -2.54 -19.77 -15.34
CA ALA A 600 -2.37 -20.43 -14.05
C ALA A 600 -3.36 -21.59 -13.85
N ARG A 601 -2.87 -22.67 -13.22
CA ARG A 601 -3.61 -23.92 -12.94
C ARG A 601 -3.13 -24.50 -11.59
N PRO A 602 -3.98 -25.17 -10.80
CA PRO A 602 -3.58 -25.81 -9.56
C PRO A 602 -2.41 -26.78 -9.70
N TYR A 603 -1.64 -26.83 -8.62
CA TYR A 603 -0.87 -27.98 -8.17
C TYR A 603 -1.64 -28.61 -7.00
N SER A 604 -2.08 -29.86 -7.15
CA SER A 604 -2.87 -30.57 -6.14
C SER A 604 -2.49 -32.05 -6.08
N THR A 605 -2.41 -32.56 -4.85
CA THR A 605 -1.99 -33.93 -4.51
C THR A 605 -2.92 -34.62 -3.51
N GLY A 606 -3.78 -33.85 -2.83
CA GLY A 606 -4.74 -34.36 -1.86
C GLY A 606 -5.83 -35.20 -2.50
N LEU A 607 -6.58 -35.91 -1.65
CA LEU A 607 -7.75 -36.72 -2.05
C LEU A 607 -9.06 -35.92 -2.07
N GLY A 608 -9.01 -34.64 -1.70
CA GLY A 608 -10.16 -33.73 -1.73
C GLY A 608 -10.54 -33.27 -3.13
N THR A 609 -11.75 -32.71 -3.27
CA THR A 609 -12.16 -32.00 -4.48
C THR A 609 -11.51 -30.61 -4.51
N PHE A 610 -10.95 -30.23 -5.67
CA PHE A 610 -10.39 -28.91 -5.96
C PHE A 610 -10.95 -28.38 -7.30
N ASP A 611 -10.78 -27.09 -7.58
CA ASP A 611 -11.19 -26.50 -8.85
C ASP A 611 -10.20 -26.91 -9.96
N ASN A 612 -10.60 -27.81 -10.86
CA ASN A 612 -9.71 -28.32 -11.92
C ASN A 612 -9.73 -27.45 -13.20
N THR A 613 -9.98 -26.15 -13.09
CA THR A 613 -9.98 -25.22 -14.23
C THR A 613 -8.61 -24.55 -14.44
N THR A 614 -8.53 -23.56 -15.33
CA THR A 614 -7.29 -22.86 -15.67
C THR A 614 -7.64 -21.41 -16.00
N VAL A 615 -7.09 -20.47 -15.24
CA VAL A 615 -7.25 -19.03 -15.48
C VAL A 615 -6.28 -18.55 -16.55
N ALA A 616 -6.72 -17.57 -17.35
CA ALA A 616 -5.93 -17.01 -18.43
C ALA A 616 -5.95 -15.47 -18.46
N GLY A 617 -4.77 -14.86 -18.38
CA GLY A 617 -4.52 -13.47 -18.77
C GLY A 617 -3.92 -13.40 -20.18
N ILE A 618 -3.83 -12.19 -20.73
CA ILE A 618 -3.20 -11.93 -22.04
C ILE A 618 -2.06 -10.94 -21.89
N LEU A 619 -0.87 -11.30 -22.38
CA LEU A 619 0.22 -10.37 -22.67
C LEU A 619 0.13 -9.97 -24.15
N GLU A 620 0.15 -8.66 -24.42
CA GLU A 620 0.06 -8.10 -25.76
C GLU A 620 1.10 -6.97 -25.96
N TYR A 621 1.79 -6.98 -27.10
CA TYR A 621 2.80 -5.98 -27.43
C TYR A 621 2.16 -4.73 -28.02
N GLU A 622 2.60 -3.55 -27.59
CA GLU A 622 2.21 -2.27 -28.18
C GLU A 622 2.80 -2.15 -29.60
N ASN A 623 1.96 -1.78 -30.58
CA ASN A 623 2.38 -1.55 -31.97
C ASN A 623 2.62 -0.06 -32.22
N PRO A 624 3.78 0.34 -32.80
CA PRO A 624 4.06 1.75 -33.12
C PRO A 624 3.14 2.38 -34.18
N SER A 625 2.43 1.57 -34.95
CA SER A 625 1.77 1.96 -36.21
C SER A 625 0.34 2.50 -36.08
N ASN A 626 -0.24 2.58 -34.87
CA ASN A 626 -1.64 3.04 -34.68
C ASN A 626 -1.82 4.57 -34.60
N ASN A 627 -0.77 5.38 -34.78
CA ASN A 627 -0.82 6.84 -34.61
C ASN A 627 -0.93 7.64 -35.92
N HIS A 628 -1.29 7.03 -37.05
CA HIS A 628 -1.37 7.71 -38.34
C HIS A 628 -2.74 7.60 -39.04
N HIS A 629 -3.38 8.78 -39.17
CA HIS A 629 -4.48 9.15 -40.07
C HIS A 629 -5.91 8.67 -39.77
N HIS A 630 -6.66 9.53 -39.06
CA HIS A 630 -8.04 9.83 -39.44
C HIS A 630 -8.06 11.12 -40.27
N HIS A 631 -7.99 10.99 -41.60
CA HIS A 631 -8.60 11.94 -42.51
C HIS A 631 -9.36 11.13 -43.55
N GLN A 632 -10.69 11.18 -43.48
CA GLN A 632 -11.55 10.61 -44.50
C GLN A 632 -11.40 11.42 -45.78
N HIS A 633 -10.87 10.78 -46.82
CA HIS A 633 -11.33 11.06 -48.17
C HIS A 633 -11.92 9.78 -48.76
N GLN A 634 -13.09 9.96 -49.35
CA GLN A 634 -13.99 8.90 -49.77
C GLN A 634 -13.70 8.57 -51.23
N ASP A 635 -13.02 7.44 -51.48
CA ASP A 635 -12.93 6.87 -52.81
C ASP A 635 -13.12 5.35 -52.77
N SER A 636 -13.99 4.88 -53.64
CA SER A 636 -14.40 3.49 -53.74
C SER A 636 -13.45 2.70 -54.64
N HIS A 637 -12.68 1.75 -54.10
CA HIS A 637 -12.26 0.55 -54.84
C HIS A 637 -11.85 -0.61 -53.92
N ASN A 638 -12.21 -1.82 -54.35
CA ASN A 638 -11.81 -3.15 -53.87
C ASN A 638 -10.82 -3.23 -52.69
N SER A 639 -11.29 -3.78 -51.55
CA SER A 639 -10.41 -4.52 -50.64
C SER A 639 -10.95 -5.92 -50.40
N ASN A 640 -10.19 -6.92 -50.86
CA ASN A 640 -10.29 -8.27 -50.31
C ASN A 640 -9.82 -8.20 -48.86
N THR A 641 -10.76 -8.18 -47.93
CA THR A 641 -10.47 -8.16 -46.49
C THR A 641 -9.90 -9.50 -46.05
N THR A 642 -8.59 -9.65 -46.20
CA THR A 642 -7.82 -10.69 -45.51
C THR A 642 -8.03 -10.54 -44.01
N LYS A 643 -8.85 -11.42 -43.44
CA LYS A 643 -9.02 -11.52 -41.98
C LYS A 643 -7.64 -11.76 -41.36
N GLN A 644 -7.03 -10.70 -40.80
CA GLN A 644 -5.76 -10.83 -40.08
C GLN A 644 -5.96 -11.82 -38.92
N THR A 645 -5.38 -13.02 -39.07
CA THR A 645 -5.45 -14.09 -38.08
C THR A 645 -4.57 -13.72 -36.90
N VAL A 646 -5.20 -13.19 -35.85
CA VAL A 646 -4.56 -12.91 -34.55
C VAL A 646 -4.06 -14.24 -33.98
N LEU A 647 -2.75 -14.44 -33.98
CA LEU A 647 -2.13 -15.64 -33.44
C LEU A 647 -2.18 -15.61 -31.91
N LEU A 648 -2.75 -16.65 -31.29
CA LEU A 648 -2.83 -16.78 -29.83
C LEU A 648 -1.95 -17.94 -29.36
N LEU A 649 -0.82 -17.61 -28.74
CA LEU A 649 0.13 -18.59 -28.21
C LEU A 649 -0.21 -18.98 -26.76
N ARG A 650 -0.06 -20.27 -26.44
CA ARG A 650 -0.32 -20.84 -25.11
C ARG A 650 0.97 -21.44 -24.53
N PRO A 651 1.26 -21.29 -23.22
CA PRO A 651 2.32 -22.03 -22.57
C PRO A 651 1.88 -23.48 -22.27
N THR A 652 2.86 -24.35 -22.01
CA THR A 652 2.62 -25.69 -21.46
C THR A 652 2.82 -25.64 -19.95
N LEU A 653 1.89 -26.20 -19.17
CA LEU A 653 1.97 -26.29 -17.70
C LEU A 653 2.24 -27.74 -17.26
N PRO A 654 2.91 -27.96 -16.10
CA PRO A 654 3.16 -29.30 -15.54
C PRO A 654 1.86 -30.04 -15.22
N GLN A 655 1.92 -31.37 -15.04
CA GLN A 655 0.77 -32.12 -14.54
C GLN A 655 0.37 -31.61 -13.15
N ILE A 656 -0.93 -31.62 -12.83
CA ILE A 656 -1.45 -31.03 -11.60
C ILE A 656 -0.86 -31.68 -10.34
N ASN A 657 -0.46 -32.95 -10.42
CA ASN A 657 0.17 -33.71 -9.35
C ASN A 657 1.70 -33.82 -9.48
N ASP A 658 2.37 -32.92 -10.22
CA ASP A 658 3.82 -32.97 -10.44
C ASP A 658 4.62 -32.47 -9.22
N THR A 659 4.66 -33.32 -8.18
CA THR A 659 5.44 -33.14 -6.95
C THR A 659 6.94 -32.98 -7.24
N SER A 660 7.42 -33.59 -8.33
CA SER A 660 8.81 -33.53 -8.74
C SER A 660 9.19 -32.13 -9.23
N PHE A 661 8.32 -31.49 -10.01
CA PHE A 661 8.47 -30.09 -10.40
C PHE A 661 8.41 -29.17 -9.17
N ALA A 662 7.43 -29.38 -8.27
CA ALA A 662 7.26 -28.57 -7.07
C ALA A 662 8.52 -28.56 -6.18
N ALA A 663 9.07 -29.74 -5.88
CA ALA A 663 10.30 -29.85 -5.09
C ALA A 663 11.52 -29.24 -5.81
N ASN A 664 11.66 -29.46 -7.12
CA ASN A 664 12.74 -28.91 -7.95
C ASN A 664 12.65 -27.38 -8.11
N PHE A 665 11.46 -26.80 -8.09
CA PHE A 665 11.27 -25.35 -8.12
C PHE A 665 11.66 -24.74 -6.77
N SER A 666 11.12 -25.27 -5.67
CA SER A 666 11.41 -24.77 -4.32
C SER A 666 12.89 -24.87 -3.95
N SER A 667 13.61 -25.89 -4.41
CA SER A 667 15.05 -26.06 -4.14
C SER A 667 15.96 -25.02 -4.83
N LYS A 668 15.47 -24.29 -5.84
CA LYS A 668 16.21 -23.20 -6.50
C LYS A 668 16.23 -21.90 -5.68
N LEU A 669 15.26 -21.72 -4.79
CA LEU A 669 15.14 -20.51 -3.97
C LEU A 669 16.26 -20.48 -2.92
N ARG A 670 17.09 -19.43 -2.97
CA ARG A 670 18.21 -19.18 -2.06
C ARG A 670 18.29 -17.70 -1.75
N SER A 671 18.56 -17.32 -0.51
CA SER A 671 18.71 -15.91 -0.12
C SER A 671 19.86 -15.26 -0.89
N LEU A 672 19.72 -13.98 -1.26
CA LEU A 672 20.74 -13.25 -2.03
C LEU A 672 22.13 -13.29 -1.33
N ALA A 673 22.15 -13.24 0.00
CA ALA A 673 23.29 -13.57 0.87
C ALA A 673 24.61 -12.87 0.45
N ASN A 674 24.58 -11.54 0.44
CA ASN A 674 25.76 -10.69 0.20
C ASN A 674 25.95 -9.65 1.33
N SER A 675 26.98 -8.81 1.24
CA SER A 675 27.32 -7.84 2.29
C SER A 675 26.23 -6.79 2.57
N LYS A 676 25.36 -6.47 1.59
CA LYS A 676 24.23 -5.55 1.76
C LYS A 676 22.95 -6.26 2.21
N TYR A 677 22.79 -7.52 1.81
CA TYR A 677 21.63 -8.37 2.10
C TYR A 677 22.10 -9.72 2.68
N PRO A 678 22.55 -9.74 3.95
CA PRO A 678 23.11 -10.95 4.58
C PRO A 678 22.01 -11.96 4.95
N ALA A 679 22.33 -13.26 4.87
CA ALA A 679 21.47 -14.33 5.36
C ALA A 679 21.87 -14.71 6.79
N ASN A 680 21.16 -14.18 7.79
CA ASN A 680 21.51 -14.27 9.21
C ASN A 680 20.96 -15.55 9.86
N VAL A 681 21.25 -16.71 9.25
CA VAL A 681 20.76 -18.02 9.68
C VAL A 681 21.25 -18.37 11.09
N PRO A 682 20.36 -18.71 12.04
CA PRO A 682 20.76 -19.25 13.35
C PRO A 682 21.59 -20.53 13.18
N LYS A 683 22.87 -20.47 13.57
CA LYS A 683 23.82 -21.59 13.46
C LYS A 683 23.61 -22.58 14.60
N THR A 684 23.51 -22.05 15.82
CA THR A 684 23.08 -22.75 17.04
C THR A 684 21.56 -22.87 17.08
N VAL A 685 21.06 -23.77 17.93
CA VAL A 685 19.63 -24.04 18.12
C VAL A 685 19.37 -24.29 19.61
N ASP A 686 18.58 -23.41 20.24
CA ASP A 686 18.21 -23.49 21.66
C ASP A 686 16.94 -24.33 21.88
N LYS A 687 16.04 -24.33 20.89
CA LYS A 687 14.76 -25.06 20.93
C LYS A 687 14.54 -25.84 19.64
N ARG A 688 14.22 -27.13 19.77
CA ARG A 688 13.88 -28.01 18.66
C ARG A 688 12.44 -28.48 18.79
N PHE A 689 11.73 -28.46 17.68
CA PHE A 689 10.35 -28.91 17.57
C PHE A 689 10.21 -29.86 16.38
N PHE A 690 9.35 -30.87 16.53
CA PHE A 690 8.89 -31.74 15.45
C PHE A 690 7.38 -31.69 15.45
N PHE A 691 6.79 -31.12 14.40
CA PHE A 691 5.35 -30.97 14.24
C PHE A 691 4.87 -31.85 13.09
N THR A 692 4.05 -32.87 13.40
CA THR A 692 3.26 -33.54 12.36
C THR A 692 2.14 -32.60 11.94
N VAL A 693 2.00 -32.39 10.63
CA VAL A 693 1.04 -31.52 9.97
C VAL A 693 0.17 -32.41 9.10
N GLY A 694 -1.15 -32.23 9.13
CA GLY A 694 -2.04 -33.01 8.26
C GLY A 694 -3.50 -33.00 8.68
N LEU A 695 -4.28 -33.78 7.94
CA LEU A 695 -5.71 -33.96 8.14
C LEU A 695 -6.02 -35.05 9.17
N GLY A 696 -7.27 -35.04 9.64
CA GLY A 696 -7.79 -36.02 10.58
C GLY A 696 -9.31 -35.95 10.69
N THR A 697 -9.84 -36.57 11.75
CA THR A 697 -11.27 -36.72 11.98
C THR A 697 -11.66 -36.29 13.39
N ASN A 698 -12.80 -35.58 13.47
CA ASN A 698 -13.52 -35.35 14.72
C ASN A 698 -14.78 -36.24 14.74
N PRO A 699 -15.18 -36.83 15.87
CA PRO A 699 -16.39 -37.63 15.95
C PRO A 699 -17.65 -36.78 15.69
N CYS A 700 -18.64 -37.33 14.99
CA CYS A 700 -19.90 -36.63 14.76
C CYS A 700 -20.68 -36.42 16.07
N PRO A 701 -21.41 -35.31 16.25
CA PRO A 701 -22.31 -35.14 17.39
C PRO A 701 -23.34 -36.28 17.49
N LYS A 702 -23.74 -36.62 18.73
CA LYS A 702 -24.74 -37.67 18.96
C LYS A 702 -26.05 -37.33 18.25
N ASN A 703 -26.67 -38.33 17.62
CA ASN A 703 -27.92 -38.24 16.85
C ASN A 703 -27.82 -37.35 15.58
N GLN A 704 -26.63 -37.20 15.00
CA GLN A 704 -26.44 -36.57 13.69
C GLN A 704 -25.64 -37.50 12.77
N THR A 705 -25.89 -37.39 11.46
CA THR A 705 -25.06 -38.00 10.42
C THR A 705 -24.14 -36.93 9.86
N CYS A 706 -22.83 -37.19 9.82
CA CYS A 706 -21.84 -36.27 9.27
C CYS A 706 -21.35 -36.78 7.91
N GLN A 707 -20.91 -35.85 7.05
CA GLN A 707 -20.49 -36.12 5.67
C GLN A 707 -18.95 -36.10 5.51
N GLY A 708 -18.21 -36.28 6.60
CA GLY A 708 -16.76 -36.44 6.56
C GLY A 708 -16.32 -37.87 6.19
N PRO A 709 -15.02 -38.19 6.29
CA PRO A 709 -14.41 -39.37 5.65
C PRO A 709 -15.03 -40.74 5.90
N THR A 710 -15.73 -40.92 7.02
CA THR A 710 -16.32 -42.21 7.44
C THR A 710 -17.85 -42.21 7.46
N ASN A 711 -18.50 -41.13 7.03
CA ASN A 711 -19.94 -40.83 7.26
C ASN A 711 -20.39 -40.79 8.74
N GLN A 712 -19.45 -40.95 9.69
CA GLN A 712 -19.66 -40.90 11.15
C GLN A 712 -18.71 -39.91 11.84
N THR A 713 -17.89 -39.20 11.05
CA THR A 713 -16.92 -38.21 11.48
C THR A 713 -17.09 -36.92 10.68
N LYS A 714 -16.61 -35.81 11.23
CA LYS A 714 -16.32 -34.57 10.49
C LYS A 714 -14.85 -34.57 10.07
N PHE A 715 -14.54 -33.92 8.95
CA PHE A 715 -13.17 -33.51 8.68
C PHE A 715 -12.63 -32.62 9.81
N ALA A 716 -11.35 -32.78 10.09
CA ALA A 716 -10.57 -31.95 10.99
C ALA A 716 -9.13 -31.89 10.46
N ALA A 717 -8.34 -30.98 10.99
CA ALA A 717 -6.92 -30.87 10.69
C ALA A 717 -6.17 -30.45 11.96
N SER A 718 -4.87 -30.77 12.03
CA SER A 718 -4.13 -30.64 13.29
C SER A 718 -2.64 -30.41 13.13
N VAL A 719 -2.02 -29.94 14.21
CA VAL A 719 -0.58 -29.98 14.41
C VAL A 719 -0.28 -30.82 15.65
N ASN A 720 0.60 -31.82 15.55
CA ASN A 720 0.87 -32.81 16.61
C ASN A 720 -0.39 -33.44 17.23
N ASN A 721 -1.38 -33.77 16.38
CA ASN A 721 -2.69 -34.31 16.74
C ASN A 721 -3.59 -33.36 17.58
N VAL A 722 -3.24 -32.07 17.69
CA VAL A 722 -4.07 -31.03 18.30
C VAL A 722 -4.73 -30.21 17.19
N SER A 723 -6.05 -30.27 17.12
CA SER A 723 -6.89 -29.42 16.26
C SER A 723 -7.32 -28.18 17.04
N PHE A 724 -6.94 -27.01 16.52
CA PHE A 724 -6.99 -25.79 17.33
C PHE A 724 -8.36 -25.11 17.29
N THR A 725 -8.95 -24.98 18.47
CA THR A 725 -10.22 -24.27 18.72
C THR A 725 -9.94 -22.79 19.00
N LEU A 726 -10.64 -21.88 18.33
CA LEU A 726 -10.55 -20.45 18.61
C LEU A 726 -11.17 -20.14 20.00
N PRO A 727 -10.53 -19.31 20.82
CA PRO A 727 -11.13 -18.79 22.05
C PRO A 727 -12.14 -17.67 21.74
N SER A 728 -12.94 -17.27 22.72
CA SER A 728 -13.80 -16.07 22.64
C SER A 728 -13.08 -14.76 23.00
N THR A 729 -11.88 -14.84 23.58
CA THR A 729 -11.04 -13.70 23.95
C THR A 729 -9.70 -13.83 23.24
N ALA A 730 -9.20 -12.73 22.67
CA ALA A 730 -7.92 -12.73 21.95
C ALA A 730 -6.75 -13.24 22.82
N LEU A 731 -5.95 -14.16 22.29
CA LEU A 731 -4.80 -14.75 23.00
C LEU A 731 -3.80 -13.68 23.47
N LEU A 732 -3.50 -12.68 22.64
CA LEU A 732 -2.59 -11.57 22.96
C LEU A 732 -3.13 -10.73 24.13
N GLN A 733 -4.42 -10.44 24.15
CA GLN A 733 -5.09 -9.75 25.24
C GLN A 733 -5.04 -10.58 26.54
N ALA A 734 -5.36 -11.88 26.46
CA ALA A 734 -5.30 -12.79 27.60
C ALA A 734 -3.86 -12.95 28.14
N HIS A 735 -2.86 -12.98 27.25
CA HIS A 735 -1.44 -13.03 27.61
C HIS A 735 -0.99 -11.73 28.30
N PHE A 736 -1.19 -10.58 27.66
CA PHE A 736 -0.71 -9.28 28.16
C PHE A 736 -1.30 -8.91 29.53
N PHE A 737 -2.59 -9.20 29.76
CA PHE A 737 -3.24 -8.91 31.03
C PHE A 737 -3.10 -10.03 32.08
N GLY A 738 -2.35 -11.11 31.80
CA GLY A 738 -2.17 -12.24 32.72
C GLY A 738 -3.44 -13.04 33.01
N ARG A 739 -4.39 -13.07 32.06
CA ARG A 739 -5.72 -13.69 32.16
C ARG A 739 -5.88 -14.88 31.21
N SER A 740 -4.90 -15.78 31.20
CA SER A 740 -4.90 -16.98 30.34
C SER A 740 -5.85 -18.09 30.81
N ASN A 741 -6.22 -18.11 32.09
CA ASN A 741 -7.08 -19.16 32.66
C ASN A 741 -8.45 -19.21 31.95
N GLY A 742 -8.80 -20.38 31.42
CA GLY A 742 -10.02 -20.58 30.62
C GLY A 742 -9.93 -20.09 29.17
N VAL A 743 -8.82 -19.46 28.74
CA VAL A 743 -8.62 -18.99 27.36
C VAL A 743 -7.69 -19.92 26.59
N TYR A 744 -6.53 -20.27 27.16
CA TYR A 744 -5.56 -21.16 26.51
C TYR A 744 -4.68 -21.90 27.53
N THR A 745 -4.01 -22.96 27.05
CA THR A 745 -3.05 -23.77 27.82
C THR A 745 -1.68 -23.79 27.14
N THR A 746 -0.60 -23.82 27.93
CA THR A 746 0.79 -23.68 27.45
C THR A 746 1.53 -25.02 27.28
N ASP A 747 0.78 -26.13 27.23
CA ASP A 747 1.27 -27.51 27.18
C ASP A 747 1.22 -28.10 25.76
N PHE A 748 1.40 -27.27 24.73
CA PHE A 748 1.49 -27.76 23.35
C PHE A 748 2.71 -28.70 23.20
N PRO A 749 2.54 -29.93 22.70
CA PRO A 749 3.61 -30.92 22.69
C PRO A 749 4.67 -30.59 21.63
N SER A 750 5.94 -30.51 22.05
CA SER A 750 7.05 -30.14 21.17
C SER A 750 7.41 -31.20 20.12
N PHE A 751 6.96 -32.44 20.34
CA PHE A 751 7.09 -33.61 19.48
C PHE A 751 5.74 -34.35 19.46
N PRO A 752 5.38 -35.11 18.40
CA PRO A 752 4.14 -35.86 18.36
C PRO A 752 4.11 -36.89 19.51
N LEU A 753 2.96 -36.96 20.21
CA LEU A 753 2.78 -37.86 21.36
C LEU A 753 2.83 -39.35 20.98
N LYS A 754 2.70 -39.66 19.69
CA LYS A 754 2.84 -41.01 19.10
C LYS A 754 3.61 -40.89 17.80
N PHE A 755 4.75 -41.58 17.71
CA PHE A 755 5.47 -41.74 16.46
C PHE A 755 4.91 -42.92 15.68
N PHE A 756 4.75 -42.75 14.37
CA PHE A 756 4.36 -43.79 13.42
C PHE A 756 5.08 -43.53 12.09
N ASN A 757 4.84 -44.39 11.09
CA ASN A 757 5.29 -44.11 9.72
C ASN A 757 4.38 -43.04 9.11
N PHE A 758 4.75 -41.76 9.28
CA PHE A 758 3.91 -40.61 8.97
C PHE A 758 3.47 -40.58 7.50
N THR A 759 4.38 -40.88 6.58
CA THR A 759 4.14 -40.91 5.13
C THR A 759 3.81 -42.31 4.60
N GLY A 760 3.47 -43.25 5.47
CA GLY A 760 3.23 -44.65 5.13
C GLY A 760 1.74 -45.02 5.09
N VAL A 761 1.39 -46.02 4.28
CA VAL A 761 0.04 -46.58 4.23
C VAL A 761 -0.22 -47.39 5.51
N SER A 762 -0.85 -46.75 6.51
CA SER A 762 -1.19 -47.42 7.78
C SER A 762 -2.40 -48.35 7.61
N SER A 763 -2.24 -49.63 7.92
CA SER A 763 -3.28 -50.66 7.80
C SER A 763 -4.32 -50.67 8.93
N ASN A 764 -4.11 -49.89 10.00
CA ASN A 764 -5.01 -49.72 11.15
C ASN A 764 -5.33 -48.22 11.38
N SER A 765 -5.90 -47.58 10.36
CA SER A 765 -6.01 -46.11 10.27
C SER A 765 -7.03 -45.46 11.22
N THR A 766 -8.14 -46.13 11.56
CA THR A 766 -9.31 -45.51 12.24
C THR A 766 -9.04 -44.96 13.65
N ASN A 767 -8.04 -45.47 14.36
CA ASN A 767 -7.65 -44.96 15.68
C ASN A 767 -6.55 -43.87 15.62
N ILE A 768 -5.95 -43.65 14.45
CA ILE A 768 -4.84 -42.69 14.26
C ILE A 768 -5.35 -41.37 13.67
N THR A 769 -6.43 -41.39 12.88
CA THR A 769 -7.02 -40.16 12.32
C THR A 769 -7.72 -39.27 13.35
N ASN A 770 -8.09 -39.77 14.52
CA ASN A 770 -8.84 -39.00 15.52
C ASN A 770 -7.97 -37.98 16.26
N VAL A 771 -8.27 -36.69 16.02
CA VAL A 771 -7.56 -35.55 16.60
C VAL A 771 -8.14 -35.13 17.95
N SER A 772 -7.36 -34.42 18.78
CA SER A 772 -7.84 -33.79 20.01
C SER A 772 -8.09 -32.30 19.80
N ASN A 773 -9.25 -31.80 20.22
CA ASN A 773 -9.56 -30.37 20.11
C ASN A 773 -9.02 -29.60 21.34
N GLY A 774 -8.43 -28.44 21.11
CA GLY A 774 -8.08 -27.52 22.21
C GLY A 774 -7.29 -26.29 21.80
N THR A 775 -7.31 -25.27 22.67
CA THR A 775 -6.54 -24.03 22.51
C THR A 775 -5.21 -24.15 23.26
N LYS A 776 -4.21 -24.74 22.57
CA LYS A 776 -2.85 -24.96 23.09
C LYS A 776 -1.85 -24.06 22.37
N VAL A 777 -0.92 -23.47 23.13
CA VAL A 777 0.11 -22.55 22.61
C VAL A 777 1.50 -23.00 23.00
N VAL A 778 2.50 -22.64 22.19
CA VAL A 778 3.92 -22.91 22.46
C VAL A 778 4.55 -21.65 23.03
N VAL A 779 5.22 -21.74 24.19
CA VAL A 779 5.90 -20.59 24.81
C VAL A 779 7.40 -20.62 24.54
N LEU A 780 7.95 -19.51 24.05
CA LEU A 780 9.37 -19.29 23.76
C LEU A 780 9.90 -18.12 24.59
N PRO A 781 11.12 -18.23 25.17
CA PRO A 781 11.80 -17.08 25.74
C PRO A 781 12.33 -16.17 24.61
N TYR A 782 12.40 -14.87 24.90
CA TYR A 782 12.96 -13.88 23.98
C TYR A 782 14.36 -14.28 23.49
N ASN A 783 14.64 -14.05 22.20
CA ASN A 783 15.92 -14.31 21.53
C ASN A 783 16.35 -15.80 21.50
N ALA A 784 15.42 -16.75 21.68
CA ALA A 784 15.70 -18.17 21.44
C ALA A 784 15.87 -18.45 19.95
N SER A 785 16.93 -19.18 19.59
CA SER A 785 17.08 -19.79 18.27
C SER A 785 16.25 -21.06 18.18
N VAL A 786 15.33 -21.09 17.21
CA VAL A 786 14.34 -22.17 17.03
C VAL A 786 14.67 -22.95 15.76
N GLU A 787 14.63 -24.27 15.85
CA GLU A 787 14.55 -25.17 14.70
C GLU A 787 13.22 -25.94 14.79
N LEU A 788 12.43 -25.87 13.72
CA LEU A 788 11.17 -26.58 13.59
C LEU A 788 11.20 -27.46 12.35
N VAL A 789 10.98 -28.75 12.56
CA VAL A 789 10.69 -29.70 11.49
C VAL A 789 9.18 -29.86 11.39
N MET A 790 8.62 -29.59 10.21
CA MET A 790 7.23 -29.87 9.87
C MET A 790 7.21 -31.11 8.98
N GLN A 791 6.41 -32.10 9.36
CA GLN A 791 6.30 -33.42 8.73
C GLN A 791 4.87 -33.60 8.25
N ASP A 792 4.66 -33.73 6.94
CA ASP A 792 3.37 -34.14 6.39
C ASP A 792 3.05 -35.59 6.80
N THR A 793 1.76 -35.91 6.90
CA THR A 793 1.25 -37.25 7.18
C THR A 793 0.27 -37.69 6.10
N SER A 794 0.35 -38.94 5.66
CA SER A 794 -0.60 -39.51 4.71
C SER A 794 -1.98 -39.87 5.33
N LEU A 795 -2.36 -39.22 6.44
CA LEU A 795 -3.66 -39.39 7.09
C LEU A 795 -4.73 -38.66 6.27
N LEU A 796 -5.67 -39.42 5.70
CA LEU A 796 -6.69 -38.95 4.75
C LEU A 796 -6.14 -38.45 3.40
N GLY A 797 -4.89 -38.76 3.08
CA GLY A 797 -4.18 -38.31 1.87
C GLY A 797 -2.89 -37.58 2.25
N ALA A 798 -1.88 -37.66 1.39
CA ALA A 798 -0.65 -36.89 1.55
C ALA A 798 -0.76 -35.62 0.72
N GLU A 799 -0.54 -34.45 1.31
CA GLU A 799 -0.90 -33.18 0.68
C GLU A 799 0.13 -32.08 0.97
N SER A 800 0.29 -31.15 0.02
CA SER A 800 1.13 -29.98 0.25
C SER A 800 0.39 -29.02 1.18
N HIS A 801 1.07 -28.55 2.23
CA HIS A 801 0.46 -27.65 3.21
C HIS A 801 1.28 -26.36 3.33
N PRO A 802 0.81 -25.21 2.78
CA PRO A 802 1.51 -23.95 2.91
C PRO A 802 1.39 -23.41 4.34
N LEU A 803 2.40 -23.65 5.16
CA LEU A 803 2.45 -23.20 6.55
C LEU A 803 3.03 -21.78 6.61
N HIS A 804 2.21 -20.84 7.09
CA HIS A 804 2.55 -19.45 7.35
C HIS A 804 2.86 -19.24 8.84
N LEU A 805 3.80 -18.33 9.16
CA LEU A 805 4.11 -17.87 10.51
C LEU A 805 4.05 -16.33 10.56
N HIS A 806 3.17 -15.80 11.42
CA HIS A 806 3.04 -14.37 11.65
C HIS A 806 4.23 -13.81 12.45
N GLY A 807 4.50 -12.52 12.34
CA GLY A 807 5.53 -11.81 13.12
C GLY A 807 6.99 -12.15 12.79
N PHE A 808 7.24 -13.19 11.98
CA PHE A 808 8.57 -13.70 11.65
C PHE A 808 8.68 -14.05 10.17
N ASN A 809 9.90 -13.90 9.66
CA ASN A 809 10.37 -14.75 8.58
C ASN A 809 11.25 -15.85 9.16
N PHE A 810 11.38 -16.96 8.43
CA PHE A 810 12.20 -18.11 8.78
C PHE A 810 13.06 -18.57 7.60
N TYR A 811 14.23 -19.13 7.90
CA TYR A 811 15.13 -19.73 6.94
C TYR A 811 14.73 -21.18 6.68
N VAL A 812 14.43 -21.54 5.43
CA VAL A 812 14.18 -22.93 5.02
C VAL A 812 15.51 -23.65 4.85
N VAL A 813 15.96 -24.34 5.91
CA VAL A 813 17.29 -24.96 5.96
C VAL A 813 17.35 -26.33 5.29
N GLY A 814 16.24 -27.04 5.17
CA GLY A 814 16.19 -28.33 4.46
C GLY A 814 14.76 -28.76 4.17
N GLN A 815 14.60 -29.66 3.20
CA GLN A 815 13.33 -30.28 2.85
C GLN A 815 13.59 -31.66 2.23
N GLY A 816 12.63 -32.57 2.31
CA GLY A 816 12.75 -33.92 1.77
C GLY A 816 11.42 -34.64 1.67
N PHE A 817 11.44 -35.85 1.11
CA PHE A 817 10.30 -36.77 1.05
C PHE A 817 10.44 -37.89 2.07
N GLY A 818 9.33 -38.52 2.44
CA GLY A 818 9.27 -39.54 3.48
C GLY A 818 9.28 -38.96 4.89
N ASN A 819 9.68 -39.78 5.87
CA ASN A 819 9.82 -39.37 7.26
C ASN A 819 11.18 -38.73 7.51
N TYR A 820 11.22 -37.56 8.15
CA TYR A 820 12.46 -36.90 8.57
C TYR A 820 13.28 -37.77 9.53
N ASN A 821 14.58 -37.88 9.25
CA ASN A 821 15.56 -38.58 10.05
C ASN A 821 16.57 -37.60 10.67
N SER A 822 16.40 -37.35 11.97
CA SER A 822 17.22 -36.45 12.78
C SER A 822 18.72 -36.78 12.84
N LYS A 823 19.15 -37.95 12.36
CA LYS A 823 20.56 -38.36 12.30
C LYS A 823 21.22 -38.09 10.94
N THR A 824 20.46 -38.13 9.84
CA THR A 824 21.01 -38.04 8.47
C THR A 824 20.70 -36.71 7.81
N ASP A 825 19.49 -36.20 7.98
CA ASP A 825 19.00 -35.07 7.20
C ASP A 825 19.63 -33.73 7.58
N PRO A 826 19.96 -33.45 8.87
CA PRO A 826 20.68 -32.23 9.26
C PRO A 826 22.04 -32.04 8.59
N ALA A 827 22.68 -33.12 8.11
CA ALA A 827 23.95 -33.02 7.39
C ALA A 827 23.79 -32.34 6.01
N ASN A 828 22.59 -32.38 5.44
CA ASN A 828 22.25 -31.77 4.15
C ASN A 828 21.65 -30.36 4.29
N PHE A 829 21.56 -29.80 5.50
CA PHE A 829 20.95 -28.49 5.71
C PHE A 829 21.78 -27.37 5.07
N ASN A 830 21.14 -26.55 4.24
CA ASN A 830 21.72 -25.29 3.78
C ASN A 830 21.70 -24.29 4.95
N LEU A 831 22.86 -24.16 5.61
CA LEU A 831 23.07 -23.14 6.64
C LEU A 831 23.83 -21.91 6.10
N VAL A 832 24.11 -21.83 4.79
CA VAL A 832 24.91 -20.74 4.18
C VAL A 832 24.01 -19.64 3.62
N ASP A 833 23.09 -20.02 2.73
CA ASP A 833 22.16 -19.10 2.06
C ASP A 833 20.75 -19.69 1.82
N PRO A 834 20.15 -20.39 2.81
CA PRO A 834 18.77 -20.87 2.72
C PRO A 834 17.83 -19.70 2.42
N VAL A 835 16.77 -19.93 1.65
CA VAL A 835 15.75 -18.89 1.42
C VAL A 835 15.08 -18.53 2.73
N GLU A 836 14.96 -17.23 2.97
CA GLU A 836 14.17 -16.66 4.06
C GLU A 836 12.76 -16.34 3.54
N ARG A 837 11.73 -16.86 4.21
CA ARG A 837 10.31 -16.81 3.80
C ARG A 837 9.39 -16.56 5.00
N ASN A 838 8.14 -16.18 4.74
CA ASN A 838 7.07 -16.19 5.74
C ASN A 838 6.12 -17.39 5.57
N THR A 839 6.10 -18.01 4.40
CA THR A 839 5.18 -19.12 4.07
C THR A 839 5.91 -20.20 3.25
N ILE A 840 5.80 -21.46 3.68
CA ILE A 840 6.42 -22.61 2.98
C ILE A 840 5.46 -23.80 2.89
N GLY A 841 5.35 -24.38 1.69
CA GLY A 841 4.70 -25.68 1.50
C GLY A 841 5.50 -26.77 2.19
N VAL A 842 4.90 -27.42 3.20
CA VAL A 842 5.37 -28.74 3.66
C VAL A 842 5.12 -29.71 2.51
N PRO A 843 6.14 -30.40 1.95
CA PRO A 843 5.94 -31.24 0.78
C PRO A 843 4.96 -32.39 1.04
N SER A 844 4.06 -32.65 0.09
CA SER A 844 3.19 -33.83 0.09
C SER A 844 4.01 -35.11 0.27
N GLY A 845 3.70 -35.88 1.30
CA GLY A 845 4.41 -37.10 1.68
C GLY A 845 5.85 -36.84 2.11
N GLY A 846 6.14 -35.68 2.70
CA GLY A 846 7.50 -35.25 3.03
C GLY A 846 7.61 -34.34 4.24
N TRP A 847 8.72 -33.61 4.33
CA TRP A 847 9.05 -32.76 5.46
C TRP A 847 9.82 -31.51 5.05
N VAL A 848 9.77 -30.48 5.89
CA VAL A 848 10.57 -29.25 5.76
C VAL A 848 11.11 -28.83 7.14
N ALA A 849 12.36 -28.42 7.18
CA ALA A 849 13.03 -27.91 8.36
C ALA A 849 13.28 -26.40 8.20
N ILE A 850 12.80 -25.62 9.17
CA ILE A 850 12.96 -24.17 9.21
C ILE A 850 13.72 -23.73 10.46
N ARG A 851 14.42 -22.60 10.38
CA ARG A 851 15.04 -21.93 11.53
C ARG A 851 14.68 -20.45 11.61
N PHE A 852 14.36 -19.97 12.80
CA PHE A 852 14.12 -18.55 13.07
C PHE A 852 14.64 -18.15 14.45
N LEU A 853 14.67 -16.85 14.71
CA LEU A 853 15.02 -16.26 15.99
C LEU A 853 13.75 -15.67 16.62
N ALA A 854 13.44 -16.02 17.86
CA ALA A 854 12.29 -15.49 18.60
C ALA A 854 12.56 -14.06 19.12
N ASP A 855 12.86 -13.12 18.22
CA ASP A 855 13.29 -11.74 18.52
C ASP A 855 12.15 -10.72 18.64
N ASN A 856 10.90 -11.17 18.54
CA ASN A 856 9.72 -10.31 18.49
C ASN A 856 8.69 -10.74 19.57
N PRO A 857 8.50 -9.95 20.65
CA PRO A 857 7.63 -10.33 21.77
C PRO A 857 6.16 -10.17 21.40
N GLY A 858 5.33 -11.12 21.79
CA GLY A 858 3.91 -11.13 21.44
C GLY A 858 3.32 -12.53 21.32
N VAL A 859 2.14 -12.61 20.72
CA VAL A 859 1.47 -13.86 20.37
C VAL A 859 1.32 -13.90 18.86
N TRP A 860 1.88 -14.94 18.25
CA TRP A 860 2.09 -15.04 16.81
C TRP A 860 1.41 -16.29 16.27
N PHE A 861 0.53 -16.10 15.29
CA PHE A 861 -0.23 -17.18 14.71
C PHE A 861 0.62 -17.99 13.74
N MET A 862 0.38 -19.30 13.68
CA MET A 862 1.02 -20.19 12.70
C MET A 862 -0.04 -21.15 12.17
N HIS A 863 -0.25 -21.18 10.87
CA HIS A 863 -1.38 -21.91 10.28
C HIS A 863 -1.14 -22.33 8.83
N CYS A 864 -1.91 -23.32 8.37
CA CYS A 864 -2.01 -23.60 6.95
C CYS A 864 -2.74 -22.44 6.25
N HIS A 865 -2.20 -21.94 5.14
CA HIS A 865 -2.81 -20.91 4.31
C HIS A 865 -3.83 -21.46 3.30
N PHE A 866 -4.15 -22.76 3.39
CA PHE A 866 -5.41 -23.29 2.85
C PHE A 866 -6.56 -23.00 3.84
N GLU A 867 -7.55 -22.22 3.41
CA GLU A 867 -8.59 -21.69 4.29
C GLU A 867 -9.53 -22.77 4.84
N VAL A 868 -9.73 -23.84 4.07
CA VAL A 868 -10.40 -25.06 4.54
C VAL A 868 -9.63 -25.72 5.70
N HIS A 869 -8.30 -25.81 5.63
CA HIS A 869 -7.48 -26.41 6.69
C HIS A 869 -7.39 -25.50 7.92
N LEU A 870 -7.32 -24.17 7.72
CA LEU A 870 -7.42 -23.20 8.81
C LEU A 870 -8.75 -23.35 9.57
N SER A 871 -9.86 -23.49 8.85
CA SER A 871 -11.21 -23.70 9.41
C SER A 871 -11.33 -25.04 10.15
N TRP A 872 -10.67 -26.09 9.65
CA TRP A 872 -10.59 -27.41 10.28
C TRP A 872 -9.59 -27.50 11.45
N GLY A 873 -8.85 -26.42 11.76
CA GLY A 873 -7.98 -26.33 12.93
C GLY A 873 -6.51 -26.65 12.70
N LEU A 874 -6.01 -26.64 11.45
CA LEU A 874 -4.58 -26.72 11.10
C LEU A 874 -3.89 -25.38 11.41
N ARG A 875 -3.78 -25.07 12.71
CA ARG A 875 -3.23 -23.83 13.23
C ARG A 875 -2.75 -24.01 14.68
N LEU A 876 -1.90 -23.10 15.14
CA LEU A 876 -1.46 -22.96 16.52
C LEU A 876 -1.03 -21.51 16.77
N ALA A 877 -0.70 -21.17 18.02
CA ALA A 877 -0.07 -19.90 18.34
C ALA A 877 1.22 -20.09 19.14
N TRP A 878 2.22 -19.26 18.83
CA TRP A 878 3.44 -19.08 19.59
C TRP A 878 3.29 -17.88 20.52
N ILE A 879 3.78 -17.99 21.75
CA ILE A 879 3.95 -16.86 22.67
C ILE A 879 5.44 -16.62 22.84
N VAL A 880 5.93 -15.49 22.37
CA VAL A 880 7.31 -15.05 22.61
C VAL A 880 7.28 -14.06 23.76
N GLN A 881 7.93 -14.44 24.86
CA GLN A 881 8.00 -13.63 26.07
C GLN A 881 8.76 -12.33 25.86
N ASP A 882 8.48 -11.33 26.69
CA ASP A 882 9.25 -10.09 26.79
C ASP A 882 10.73 -10.37 27.11
N GLY A 883 11.63 -9.63 26.46
CA GLY A 883 13.04 -9.56 26.82
C GLY A 883 13.33 -8.61 27.99
N LYS A 884 14.61 -8.43 28.29
CA LYS A 884 15.06 -7.64 29.45
C LYS A 884 14.98 -6.13 29.19
N LEU A 885 15.30 -5.69 27.98
CA LEU A 885 15.39 -4.27 27.62
C LEU A 885 14.03 -3.71 27.16
N PRO A 886 13.75 -2.39 27.30
CA PRO A 886 12.49 -1.79 26.86
C PRO A 886 12.19 -2.00 25.37
N ASN A 887 13.21 -2.06 24.51
CA ASN A 887 13.07 -2.35 23.08
C ASN A 887 12.88 -3.85 22.76
N GLN A 888 12.83 -4.72 23.77
CA GLN A 888 12.56 -6.15 23.65
C GLN A 888 11.20 -6.53 24.26
N LYS A 889 10.35 -5.53 24.55
CA LYS A 889 9.02 -5.72 25.16
C LYS A 889 7.89 -5.36 24.22
N LEU A 890 6.80 -6.11 24.28
CA LEU A 890 5.55 -5.79 23.59
C LEU A 890 5.03 -4.42 24.05
N LEU A 891 4.52 -3.62 23.12
CA LEU A 891 3.91 -2.32 23.45
C LEU A 891 2.56 -2.52 24.16
N PRO A 892 2.09 -1.57 24.99
CA PRO A 892 0.73 -1.63 25.54
C PRO A 892 -0.32 -1.62 24.41
N PRO A 893 -1.50 -2.22 24.62
CA PRO A 893 -2.56 -2.24 23.62
C PRO A 893 -3.04 -0.81 23.27
N PRO A 894 -3.42 -0.55 22.01
CA PRO A 894 -4.05 0.71 21.61
C PRO A 894 -5.36 0.97 22.37
N SER A 895 -5.69 2.25 22.57
CA SER A 895 -6.93 2.67 23.25
C SER A 895 -8.20 2.33 22.47
N ASP A 896 -8.08 2.11 21.17
CA ASP A 896 -9.13 1.75 20.21
C ASP A 896 -9.14 0.26 19.85
N LEU A 897 -8.38 -0.59 20.57
CA LEU A 897 -8.40 -2.04 20.39
C LEU A 897 -9.85 -2.59 20.46
N PRO A 898 -10.31 -3.38 19.47
CA PRO A 898 -11.67 -3.91 19.47
C PRO A 898 -11.93 -4.81 20.68
N LYS A 899 -13.14 -4.70 21.23
CA LYS A 899 -13.52 -5.44 22.44
C LYS A 899 -14.04 -6.83 22.13
N CYS A 900 -13.58 -7.79 22.91
CA CYS A 900 -14.33 -8.99 23.28
C CYS A 900 -15.30 -8.63 24.45
#